data_AF-A0A3B0WDC1-F1
#
_entry.id   AF-A0A3B0WDC1-F1
#
_cell.length_a   1.000
_cell.length_b   1.000
_cell.length_c   1.000
_cell.angle_alpha   90.00
_cell.angle_beta   90.00
_cell.angle_gamma   90.00
#
_symmetry.space_group_name_H-M   'P 1'
#
loop_
_entity.id
_entity.type
_entity.pdbx_description
1 polymer ?
#
loop_
_entity_poly.entity_id
_entity_poly.type
_entity_poly.pdbx_seq_one_letter_code
_entity_poly.pdbx_strand_id
1 'polypeptide(L)'
;NLDPMGVHTGDSITVAPAQTLTDKEYQIMRNASLAVLREIGVETGGSNVQFSVHPETGRMIIIEMNPRVSRSSALASKATGFPIAKIATKLAVGYTLDELSNDITNGATPASFEPTIDYVVTKVPRFTFEKFPQAQERLSTQMKSVGEVMAMGRNFQESIQKALRGLETDKTGFDEIIPLATMEEKEVKDVLRQELRNPGAERLWYVADAFRAGWDLETVFESCKIDPWFLSQIKELVDIEDDVKQRGLDALDEVYLRQLKRKGFSDNRLAKLLNTDAAFVRKFRHTLNIRPVFKRVDTCAAEFETSTAYLYSTYDEECEANPTDKDKIMILGGGPNRIGQGIEFDYCCVHAAMALGDDGYETIMVNCNPETVSTDYDTSDRLYFEPLTLEDVLEIVEVEQPKGVIVQYGGQTPLKLAEDLEAAGVPIIGTSPESIDIAEDRERFQKILNDLNLLQPPNRTATSSDQAVVLAKEIGYPLVVRPSYVLGGRGMEIVYDEANLVRYMQAAIDVSNDSPVLLDRFLDDAVELDVDAICDGEQVVIGGIMEHIEQAGIHSGDSACSLPPYSISKEVQDRIRVQVTDMAMALGVVGLMNTQFAVKGDDIYVLEVNPRASRTVPFVSKAIGHPLAKIAARCMVGQKLVEQNFTQEVV
;
A
#
# COMPACT_ATOMS: atom_id res chain seq x y z
N ASN A 1 1.58 -21.78 5.29
CA ASN A 1 2.64 -20.98 4.65
C ASN A 1 2.90 -21.59 3.29
N LEU A 2 2.99 -20.77 2.24
CA LEU A 2 3.41 -21.21 0.90
C LEU A 2 4.93 -21.45 0.91
N ASP A 3 5.68 -20.52 1.49
CA ASP A 3 7.11 -20.71 1.75
C ASP A 3 7.29 -21.75 2.88
N PRO A 4 8.12 -22.80 2.67
CA PRO A 4 8.31 -23.85 3.66
C PRO A 4 9.17 -23.41 4.86
N MET A 5 9.22 -24.25 5.89
CA MET A 5 10.04 -24.05 7.09
C MET A 5 11.48 -23.66 6.73
N GLY A 6 11.98 -22.60 7.37
CA GLY A 6 13.28 -21.98 7.08
C GLY A 6 13.14 -20.50 6.69
N VAL A 7 11.96 -20.11 6.21
CA VAL A 7 11.55 -18.71 6.06
C VAL A 7 10.59 -18.37 7.21
N HIS A 8 10.82 -17.23 7.86
CA HIS A 8 9.97 -16.75 8.94
C HIS A 8 8.54 -16.49 8.45
N THR A 9 7.52 -16.76 9.27
CA THR A 9 6.10 -16.60 8.88
C THR A 9 5.75 -15.17 8.43
N GLY A 10 6.40 -14.17 9.03
CA GLY A 10 6.26 -12.76 8.62
C GLY A 10 6.87 -12.46 7.24
N ASP A 11 7.94 -13.17 6.86
CA ASP A 11 8.58 -13.05 5.53
C ASP A 11 8.00 -14.05 4.51
N SER A 12 7.03 -14.86 4.92
CA SER A 12 6.40 -15.85 4.07
C SER A 12 5.12 -15.30 3.43
N ILE A 13 4.84 -15.78 2.22
CA ILE A 13 3.51 -15.83 1.66
C ILE A 13 2.70 -16.87 2.45
N THR A 14 1.49 -16.49 2.86
CA THR A 14 0.61 -17.35 3.66
C THR A 14 -0.80 -17.32 3.11
N VAL A 15 -1.55 -18.40 3.34
CA VAL A 15 -2.94 -18.51 2.90
C VAL A 15 -3.82 -18.98 4.05
N ALA A 16 -5.09 -18.57 4.02
CA ALA A 16 -6.14 -19.09 4.88
C ALA A 16 -7.35 -19.54 4.04
N PRO A 17 -7.97 -20.70 4.34
CA PRO A 17 -7.60 -21.64 5.41
C PRO A 17 -6.38 -22.52 5.03
N ALA A 18 -6.05 -23.52 5.85
CA ALA A 18 -5.07 -24.55 5.48
C ALA A 18 -5.60 -25.38 4.29
N GLN A 19 -4.75 -25.67 3.31
CA GLN A 19 -5.16 -26.30 2.04
C GLN A 19 -4.82 -27.79 1.94
N THR A 20 -3.67 -28.21 2.47
CA THR A 20 -3.08 -29.54 2.17
C THR A 20 -3.04 -30.49 3.37
N LEU A 21 -3.83 -30.21 4.41
CA LEU A 21 -4.04 -31.14 5.53
C LEU A 21 -5.31 -31.95 5.30
N THR A 22 -5.24 -33.26 5.55
CA THR A 22 -6.47 -34.03 5.72
C THR A 22 -7.20 -33.57 6.99
N ASP A 23 -8.52 -33.78 7.06
CA ASP A 23 -9.29 -33.46 8.26
C ASP A 23 -8.67 -34.13 9.51
N LYS A 24 -8.20 -35.38 9.40
CA LYS A 24 -7.52 -36.08 10.51
C LYS A 24 -6.29 -35.32 11.02
N GLU A 25 -5.44 -34.84 10.12
CA GLU A 25 -4.25 -34.07 10.48
C GLU A 25 -4.64 -32.71 11.06
N TYR A 26 -5.66 -32.06 10.49
CA TYR A 26 -6.19 -30.80 11.00
C TYR A 26 -6.73 -30.96 12.44
N GLN A 27 -7.50 -32.01 12.73
CA GLN A 27 -7.99 -32.28 14.08
C GLN A 27 -6.86 -32.55 15.08
N ILE A 28 -5.77 -33.21 14.65
CA ILE A 28 -4.57 -33.38 15.48
C ILE A 28 -3.94 -32.02 15.80
N MET A 29 -3.78 -31.15 14.79
CA MET A 29 -3.22 -29.80 14.95
C MET A 29 -4.09 -28.93 15.87
N ARG A 30 -5.41 -28.98 15.67
CA ARG A 30 -6.42 -28.28 16.47
C ARG A 30 -6.35 -28.71 17.93
N ASN A 31 -6.37 -30.01 18.20
CA ASN A 31 -6.27 -30.55 19.56
C ASN A 31 -4.95 -30.17 20.24
N ALA A 32 -3.83 -30.25 19.51
CA ALA A 32 -2.52 -29.85 20.02
C ALA A 32 -2.48 -28.35 20.37
N SER A 33 -3.08 -27.49 19.53
CA SER A 33 -3.16 -26.04 19.79
C SER A 33 -3.88 -25.76 21.10
N LEU A 34 -5.05 -26.36 21.31
CA LEU A 34 -5.81 -26.21 22.56
C LEU A 34 -5.05 -26.75 23.77
N ALA A 35 -4.35 -27.88 23.62
CA ALA A 35 -3.55 -28.45 24.69
C ALA A 35 -2.36 -27.54 25.08
N VAL A 36 -1.70 -26.92 24.10
CA VAL A 36 -0.61 -25.96 24.35
C VAL A 36 -1.09 -24.76 25.15
N LEU A 37 -2.23 -24.15 24.77
CA LEU A 37 -2.77 -23.01 25.54
C LEU A 37 -3.07 -23.39 26.99
N ARG A 38 -3.68 -24.56 27.20
CA ARG A 38 -4.00 -25.09 28.54
C ARG A 38 -2.75 -25.33 29.38
N GLU A 39 -1.71 -25.93 28.78
CA GLU A 39 -0.45 -26.23 29.49
C GLU A 39 0.33 -24.96 29.83
N ILE A 40 0.34 -23.97 28.94
CA ILE A 40 1.00 -22.67 29.19
C ILE A 40 0.19 -21.81 30.18
N GLY A 41 -1.11 -22.09 30.35
CA GLY A 41 -1.98 -21.36 31.28
C GLY A 41 -2.56 -20.07 30.70
N VAL A 42 -2.77 -20.00 29.37
CA VAL A 42 -3.51 -18.89 28.76
C VAL A 42 -5.01 -19.19 28.85
N GLU A 43 -5.64 -18.69 29.91
CA GLU A 43 -7.06 -18.96 30.22
C GLU A 43 -8.03 -17.93 29.63
N THR A 44 -7.62 -16.66 29.48
CA THR A 44 -8.52 -15.53 29.20
C THR A 44 -8.04 -14.63 28.06
N GLY A 45 -7.66 -15.22 26.92
CA GLY A 45 -7.24 -14.44 25.75
C GLY A 45 -6.91 -15.29 24.52
N GLY A 46 -6.51 -14.61 23.44
CA GLY A 46 -6.05 -15.23 22.21
C GLY A 46 -4.55 -15.57 22.24
N SER A 47 -4.14 -16.57 21.48
CA SER A 47 -2.73 -16.94 21.28
C SER A 47 -2.52 -17.52 19.89
N ASN A 48 -1.28 -17.47 19.40
CA ASN A 48 -0.88 -18.10 18.14
C ASN A 48 0.03 -19.29 18.44
N VAL A 49 -0.26 -20.46 17.86
CA VAL A 49 0.56 -21.68 17.97
C VAL A 49 1.09 -22.04 16.58
N GLN A 50 2.36 -22.36 16.47
CA GLN A 50 3.00 -22.70 15.20
C GLN A 50 3.45 -24.15 15.17
N PHE A 51 3.34 -24.77 14.00
CA PHE A 51 3.68 -26.15 13.74
C PHE A 51 4.55 -26.28 12.49
N SER A 52 5.40 -27.30 12.47
CA SER A 52 5.90 -27.87 11.23
C SER A 52 5.27 -29.25 11.00
N VAL A 53 5.01 -29.59 9.75
CA VAL A 53 4.44 -30.87 9.34
C VAL A 53 5.34 -31.47 8.27
N HIS A 54 5.78 -32.71 8.47
CA HIS A 54 6.54 -33.44 7.46
C HIS A 54 5.60 -33.93 6.35
N PRO A 55 5.77 -33.50 5.09
CA PRO A 55 4.76 -33.69 4.03
C PRO A 55 4.49 -35.17 3.70
N GLU A 56 5.50 -36.04 3.79
CA GLU A 56 5.34 -37.47 3.44
C GLU A 56 4.73 -38.32 4.57
N THR A 57 4.88 -37.89 5.84
CA THR A 57 4.56 -38.76 7.00
C THR A 57 3.46 -38.20 7.89
N GLY A 58 3.07 -36.94 7.69
CA GLY A 58 2.16 -36.21 8.59
C GLY A 58 2.76 -35.93 9.97
N ARG A 59 4.06 -36.19 10.19
CA ARG A 59 4.71 -35.94 11.49
C ARG A 59 4.65 -34.46 11.82
N MET A 60 3.95 -34.14 12.90
CA MET A 60 3.75 -32.78 13.39
C MET A 60 4.67 -32.45 14.55
N ILE A 61 5.27 -31.26 14.52
CA ILE A 61 6.16 -30.74 15.56
C ILE A 61 5.70 -29.34 15.91
N ILE A 62 5.44 -29.09 17.20
CA ILE A 62 5.17 -27.74 17.72
C ILE A 62 6.48 -26.94 17.66
N ILE A 63 6.42 -25.74 17.07
CA ILE A 63 7.57 -24.84 16.93
C ILE A 63 7.63 -23.85 18.08
N GLU A 64 6.55 -23.08 18.26
CA GLU A 64 6.43 -22.08 19.31
C GLU A 64 4.96 -21.78 19.61
N MET A 65 4.73 -21.05 20.70
CA MET A 65 3.46 -20.37 20.95
C MET A 65 3.72 -18.93 21.41
N ASN A 66 2.85 -18.01 20.97
CA ASN A 66 2.90 -16.60 21.31
C ASN A 66 1.69 -16.28 22.20
N PRO A 67 1.87 -16.00 23.51
CA PRO A 67 0.79 -15.80 24.48
C PRO A 67 0.21 -14.38 24.42
N ARG A 68 -0.11 -13.92 23.21
CA ARG A 68 -0.63 -12.57 22.91
C ARG A 68 -1.21 -12.52 21.50
N VAL A 69 -1.85 -11.40 21.18
CA VAL A 69 -2.10 -10.99 19.79
C VAL A 69 -0.77 -10.87 19.02
N SER A 70 -0.84 -11.13 17.73
CA SER A 70 0.28 -11.14 16.78
C SER A 70 -0.15 -10.57 15.43
N ARG A 71 0.82 -10.32 14.53
CA ARG A 71 0.54 -10.04 13.12
C ARG A 71 -0.40 -11.08 12.50
N SER A 72 -0.20 -12.36 12.83
CA SER A 72 -1.05 -13.44 12.37
C SER A 72 -2.46 -13.40 12.95
N SER A 73 -2.65 -12.87 14.17
CA SER A 73 -4.00 -12.66 14.70
C SER A 73 -4.72 -11.47 14.03
N ALA A 74 -3.99 -10.42 13.64
CA ALA A 74 -4.56 -9.34 12.84
C ALA A 74 -5.00 -9.87 11.47
N LEU A 75 -4.09 -10.58 10.78
CA LEU A 75 -4.38 -11.27 9.52
C LEU A 75 -5.58 -12.22 9.65
N ALA A 76 -5.62 -13.06 10.69
CA ALA A 76 -6.74 -13.98 10.91
C ALA A 76 -8.06 -13.24 11.19
N SER A 77 -8.02 -12.11 11.90
CA SER A 77 -9.21 -11.30 12.17
C SER A 77 -9.78 -10.72 10.87
N LYS A 78 -8.92 -10.19 9.99
CA LYS A 78 -9.35 -9.70 8.68
C LYS A 78 -9.80 -10.84 7.76
N ALA A 79 -9.06 -11.95 7.73
CA ALA A 79 -9.38 -13.10 6.91
C ALA A 79 -10.76 -13.70 7.22
N THR A 80 -11.14 -13.72 8.49
CA THR A 80 -12.37 -14.39 8.94
C THR A 80 -13.52 -13.43 9.20
N GLY A 81 -13.24 -12.15 9.52
CA GLY A 81 -14.20 -11.21 10.09
C GLY A 81 -14.35 -11.32 11.62
N PHE A 82 -13.68 -12.27 12.27
CA PHE A 82 -13.74 -12.44 13.73
C PHE A 82 -12.75 -11.50 14.46
N PRO A 83 -13.20 -10.57 15.32
CA PRO A 83 -12.32 -9.55 15.88
C PRO A 83 -11.54 -10.05 17.11
N ILE A 84 -10.47 -10.82 16.89
CA ILE A 84 -9.73 -11.57 17.94
C ILE A 84 -9.31 -10.65 19.10
N ALA A 85 -8.72 -9.49 18.81
CA ALA A 85 -8.25 -8.57 19.85
C ALA A 85 -9.42 -8.02 20.70
N LYS A 86 -10.52 -7.62 20.06
CA LYS A 86 -11.75 -7.11 20.72
C LYS A 86 -12.35 -8.16 21.65
N ILE A 87 -12.42 -9.40 21.19
CA ILE A 87 -12.90 -10.53 22.01
C ILE A 87 -11.93 -10.84 23.14
N ALA A 88 -10.63 -10.93 22.87
CA ALA A 88 -9.61 -11.21 23.89
C ALA A 88 -9.61 -10.15 25.00
N THR A 89 -9.81 -8.87 24.69
CA THR A 89 -9.94 -7.80 25.69
C THR A 89 -11.15 -8.02 26.60
N LYS A 90 -12.30 -8.45 26.06
CA LYS A 90 -13.50 -8.75 26.87
C LYS A 90 -13.28 -9.99 27.75
N LEU A 91 -12.66 -11.05 27.22
CA LEU A 91 -12.31 -12.25 28.00
C LEU A 91 -11.38 -11.91 29.18
N ALA A 92 -10.42 -11.01 28.98
CA ALA A 92 -9.47 -10.60 30.02
C ALA A 92 -10.14 -9.92 31.24
N VAL A 93 -11.36 -9.39 31.08
CA VAL A 93 -12.14 -8.79 32.18
C VAL A 93 -13.26 -9.70 32.69
N GLY A 94 -13.23 -11.00 32.35
CA GLY A 94 -14.05 -12.04 32.96
C GLY A 94 -15.25 -12.51 32.13
N TYR A 95 -15.44 -11.99 30.91
CA TYR A 95 -16.44 -12.57 30.00
C TYR A 95 -16.05 -13.97 29.55
N THR A 96 -17.05 -14.76 29.18
CA THR A 96 -16.88 -16.04 28.46
C THR A 96 -17.28 -15.90 27.00
N LEU A 97 -16.81 -16.80 26.12
CA LEU A 97 -17.08 -16.68 24.67
C LEU A 97 -18.58 -16.78 24.33
N ASP A 98 -19.35 -17.53 25.10
CA ASP A 98 -20.80 -17.70 24.94
C ASP A 98 -21.62 -16.49 25.41
N GLU A 99 -21.06 -15.63 26.26
CA GLU A 99 -21.66 -14.34 26.65
C GLU A 99 -21.48 -13.25 25.60
N LEU A 100 -20.55 -13.44 24.66
CA LEU A 100 -20.21 -12.46 23.64
C LEU A 100 -20.93 -12.78 22.33
N SER A 101 -21.46 -11.76 21.68
CA SER A 101 -22.06 -11.87 20.35
C SER A 101 -21.00 -11.82 19.25
N ASN A 102 -21.26 -12.48 18.13
CA ASN A 102 -20.50 -12.33 16.89
C ASN A 102 -20.93 -11.04 16.16
N ASP A 103 -20.00 -10.10 16.04
CA ASP A 103 -20.27 -8.73 15.58
C ASP A 103 -20.89 -8.71 14.17
N ILE A 104 -20.32 -9.45 13.21
CA ILE A 104 -20.72 -9.32 11.80
C ILE A 104 -21.99 -10.08 11.42
N THR A 105 -22.42 -11.06 12.22
CA THR A 105 -23.74 -11.70 12.05
C THR A 105 -24.81 -10.95 12.86
N ASN A 106 -24.55 -9.69 13.23
CA ASN A 106 -25.44 -8.84 14.03
C ASN A 106 -25.87 -9.47 15.36
N GLY A 107 -24.98 -10.27 15.95
CA GLY A 107 -25.25 -11.01 17.18
C GLY A 107 -26.25 -12.15 17.06
N ALA A 108 -26.56 -12.61 15.84
CA ALA A 108 -27.35 -13.83 15.62
C ALA A 108 -26.64 -15.08 16.17
N THR A 109 -25.31 -15.08 16.19
CA THR A 109 -24.48 -16.16 16.74
C THR A 109 -23.59 -15.66 17.88
N PRO A 110 -23.18 -16.53 18.83
CA PRO A 110 -22.21 -16.17 19.88
C PRO A 110 -20.79 -16.11 19.31
N ALA A 111 -19.82 -15.61 20.08
CA ALA A 111 -18.40 -15.65 19.74
C ALA A 111 -17.76 -17.03 19.99
N SER A 112 -18.49 -17.98 20.58
CA SER A 112 -18.05 -19.36 20.89
C SER A 112 -18.20 -20.33 19.70
N PHE A 113 -17.59 -20.00 18.56
CA PHE A 113 -17.59 -20.82 17.35
C PHE A 113 -16.23 -20.78 16.64
N GLU A 114 -16.07 -21.64 15.63
CA GLU A 114 -14.92 -21.59 14.72
C GLU A 114 -15.39 -21.04 13.37
N PRO A 115 -14.83 -19.90 12.90
CA PRO A 115 -15.23 -19.33 11.63
C PRO A 115 -15.01 -20.30 10.46
N THR A 116 -15.97 -20.31 9.53
CA THR A 116 -15.86 -20.99 8.24
C THR A 116 -15.90 -19.95 7.14
N ILE A 117 -14.97 -20.05 6.19
CA ILE A 117 -14.88 -19.12 5.05
C ILE A 117 -15.05 -19.88 3.75
N ASP A 118 -15.74 -19.29 2.79
CA ASP A 118 -16.02 -19.84 1.46
C ASP A 118 -15.15 -19.18 0.37
N TYR A 119 -14.03 -18.60 0.79
CA TYR A 119 -13.03 -17.96 -0.05
C TYR A 119 -11.61 -18.32 0.45
N VAL A 120 -10.61 -17.97 -0.37
CA VAL A 120 -9.19 -18.10 -0.05
C VAL A 120 -8.62 -16.71 0.20
N VAL A 121 -7.94 -16.57 1.32
CA VAL A 121 -7.19 -15.37 1.68
C VAL A 121 -5.72 -15.63 1.41
N THR A 122 -5.04 -14.68 0.78
CA THR A 122 -3.61 -14.74 0.53
C THR A 122 -2.93 -13.50 1.07
N LYS A 123 -1.88 -13.69 1.87
CA LYS A 123 -1.00 -12.62 2.35
C LYS A 123 0.35 -12.71 1.68
N VAL A 124 0.87 -11.57 1.22
CA VAL A 124 2.20 -11.43 0.61
C VAL A 124 3.00 -10.36 1.36
N PRO A 125 4.23 -10.64 1.81
CA PRO A 125 5.07 -9.66 2.51
C PRO A 125 5.64 -8.62 1.54
N ARG A 126 5.78 -7.38 2.03
CA ARG A 126 6.43 -6.26 1.33
C ARG A 126 7.84 -6.06 1.88
N PHE A 127 8.83 -6.03 0.99
CA PHE A 127 10.25 -5.81 1.32
C PHE A 127 10.75 -4.52 0.70
N THR A 128 11.78 -3.88 1.26
CA THR A 128 12.42 -2.68 0.68
C THR A 128 13.93 -2.84 0.59
N PHE A 129 14.43 -3.97 0.05
CA PHE A 129 15.86 -4.25 -0.06
C PHE A 129 16.60 -3.23 -0.93
N GLU A 130 15.92 -2.58 -1.87
CA GLU A 130 16.46 -1.50 -2.69
C GLU A 130 16.95 -0.29 -1.86
N LYS A 131 16.47 -0.13 -0.62
CA LYS A 131 16.94 0.91 0.31
C LYS A 131 18.17 0.48 1.12
N PHE A 132 18.55 -0.80 1.07
CA PHE A 132 19.63 -1.38 1.85
C PHE A 132 20.57 -2.22 0.98
N PRO A 133 21.31 -1.61 0.04
CA PRO A 133 22.13 -2.34 -0.94
C PRO A 133 23.25 -3.19 -0.31
N GLN A 134 23.65 -2.91 0.93
CA GLN A 134 24.64 -3.69 1.68
C GLN A 134 24.02 -4.84 2.49
N ALA A 135 22.69 -4.89 2.63
CA ALA A 135 22.01 -5.91 3.40
C ALA A 135 21.90 -7.21 2.59
N GLN A 136 21.98 -8.34 3.29
CA GLN A 136 21.71 -9.63 2.67
C GLN A 136 20.21 -9.76 2.37
N GLU A 137 19.84 -9.80 1.08
CA GLU A 137 18.46 -9.86 0.58
C GLU A 137 17.79 -11.24 0.66
N ARG A 138 18.48 -12.25 1.22
CA ARG A 138 17.96 -13.62 1.34
C ARG A 138 17.09 -13.78 2.58
N LEU A 139 15.93 -14.40 2.41
CA LEU A 139 14.97 -14.66 3.46
C LEU A 139 15.47 -15.80 4.36
N SER A 140 15.20 -15.69 5.65
CA SER A 140 15.61 -16.66 6.66
C SER A 140 14.59 -16.71 7.80
N THR A 141 14.98 -17.28 8.94
CA THR A 141 14.16 -17.27 10.16
C THR A 141 14.10 -15.89 10.83
N GLN A 142 14.91 -14.92 10.41
CA GLN A 142 14.84 -13.54 10.86
C GLN A 142 14.06 -12.70 9.84
N MET A 143 12.99 -12.06 10.32
CA MET A 143 12.10 -11.23 9.50
C MET A 143 12.83 -10.00 8.93
N LYS A 144 12.54 -9.69 7.66
CA LYS A 144 13.07 -8.54 6.90
C LYS A 144 11.99 -7.76 6.15
N SER A 145 10.77 -8.28 6.06
CA SER A 145 9.64 -7.56 5.48
C SER A 145 9.27 -6.34 6.32
N VAL A 146 8.85 -5.25 5.67
CA VAL A 146 8.46 -3.97 6.29
C VAL A 146 6.95 -3.75 6.34
N GLY A 147 6.18 -4.64 5.73
CA GLY A 147 4.72 -4.64 5.74
C GLY A 147 4.17 -5.86 5.01
N GLU A 148 2.86 -5.88 4.80
CA GLU A 148 2.17 -6.98 4.12
C GLU A 148 0.90 -6.50 3.43
N VAL A 149 0.55 -7.18 2.33
CA VAL A 149 -0.75 -7.04 1.64
C VAL A 149 -1.54 -8.32 1.85
N MET A 150 -2.86 -8.19 1.96
CA MET A 150 -3.80 -9.30 1.95
C MET A 150 -4.76 -9.16 0.76
N ALA A 151 -5.21 -10.27 0.21
CA ALA A 151 -6.30 -10.30 -0.76
C ALA A 151 -7.21 -11.50 -0.54
N MET A 152 -8.45 -11.40 -1.02
CA MET A 152 -9.46 -12.45 -0.99
C MET A 152 -9.91 -12.79 -2.41
N GLY A 153 -10.12 -14.07 -2.69
CA GLY A 153 -10.71 -14.56 -3.93
C GLY A 153 -11.43 -15.89 -3.71
N ARG A 154 -12.37 -16.26 -4.59
CA ARG A 154 -13.14 -17.53 -4.46
C ARG A 154 -12.28 -18.76 -4.72
N ASN A 155 -11.07 -18.57 -5.22
CA ASN A 155 -10.08 -19.61 -5.40
C ASN A 155 -8.66 -19.05 -5.16
N PHE A 156 -7.69 -19.94 -5.01
CA PHE A 156 -6.30 -19.55 -4.74
C PHE A 156 -5.70 -18.67 -5.84
N GLN A 157 -5.95 -18.97 -7.11
CA GLN A 157 -5.37 -18.25 -8.24
C GLN A 157 -5.86 -16.80 -8.30
N GLU A 158 -7.15 -16.58 -8.07
CA GLU A 158 -7.72 -15.24 -7.94
C GLU A 158 -7.11 -14.48 -6.75
N SER A 159 -7.06 -15.13 -5.59
CA SER A 159 -6.53 -14.55 -4.34
C SER A 159 -5.05 -14.16 -4.45
N ILE A 160 -4.19 -15.03 -4.99
CA ILE A 160 -2.75 -14.73 -5.15
C ILE A 160 -2.54 -13.61 -6.18
N GLN A 161 -3.21 -13.63 -7.34
CA GLN A 161 -3.01 -12.58 -8.34
C GLN A 161 -3.50 -11.20 -7.85
N LYS A 162 -4.57 -11.15 -7.06
CA LYS A 162 -5.00 -9.93 -6.35
C LYS A 162 -3.93 -9.45 -5.37
N ALA A 163 -3.37 -10.34 -4.56
CA ALA A 163 -2.31 -9.98 -3.61
C ALA A 163 -1.05 -9.47 -4.32
N LEU A 164 -0.66 -10.08 -5.45
CA LEU A 164 0.52 -9.66 -6.21
C LEU A 164 0.35 -8.27 -6.84
N ARG A 165 -0.81 -7.98 -7.45
CA ARG A 165 -1.05 -6.64 -8.03
C ARG A 165 -1.27 -5.55 -6.98
N GLY A 166 -1.74 -5.92 -5.79
CA GLY A 166 -1.88 -5.01 -4.65
C GLY A 166 -0.61 -4.81 -3.82
N LEU A 167 0.53 -5.40 -4.23
CA LEU A 167 1.77 -5.36 -3.46
C LEU A 167 2.54 -4.03 -3.57
N GLU A 168 2.13 -3.15 -4.49
CA GLU A 168 2.77 -1.85 -4.72
C GLU A 168 4.26 -2.00 -5.09
N THR A 169 4.53 -2.90 -6.02
CA THR A 169 5.85 -3.16 -6.63
C THR A 169 5.82 -3.04 -8.16
N ASP A 170 4.82 -2.35 -8.72
CA ASP A 170 4.58 -2.18 -10.16
C ASP A 170 4.36 -3.49 -10.96
N LYS A 171 4.17 -4.60 -10.24
CA LYS A 171 3.86 -5.91 -10.81
C LYS A 171 2.34 -6.06 -10.95
N THR A 172 1.94 -6.72 -12.02
CA THR A 172 0.55 -6.85 -12.48
C THR A 172 0.00 -8.27 -12.30
N GLY A 173 0.87 -9.19 -11.88
CA GLY A 173 0.59 -10.59 -11.58
C GLY A 173 1.90 -11.36 -11.50
N PHE A 174 2.00 -12.46 -12.24
CA PHE A 174 3.25 -13.19 -12.42
C PHE A 174 4.09 -12.57 -13.55
N ASP A 175 4.54 -11.32 -13.42
CA ASP A 175 5.41 -10.70 -14.43
C ASP A 175 6.72 -11.50 -14.61
N GLU A 176 7.22 -11.56 -15.84
CA GLU A 176 8.52 -12.14 -16.17
C GLU A 176 9.65 -11.31 -15.54
N ILE A 177 10.65 -11.96 -14.93
CA ILE A 177 11.81 -11.29 -14.34
C ILE A 177 13.14 -11.74 -14.95
N ILE A 178 13.17 -12.91 -15.60
CA ILE A 178 14.30 -13.36 -16.42
C ILE A 178 13.98 -13.10 -17.91
N PRO A 179 14.87 -12.43 -18.67
CA PRO A 179 14.73 -12.30 -20.12
C PRO A 179 15.13 -13.60 -20.84
N LEU A 180 14.26 -14.61 -20.74
CA LEU A 180 14.49 -15.98 -21.26
C LEU A 180 14.86 -16.02 -22.74
N ALA A 181 14.42 -15.04 -23.55
CA ALA A 181 14.68 -14.99 -24.99
C ALA A 181 16.11 -14.60 -25.35
N THR A 182 16.83 -13.91 -24.45
CA THR A 182 18.16 -13.35 -24.72
C THR A 182 19.27 -14.00 -23.90
N MET A 183 18.93 -14.81 -22.90
CA MET A 183 19.88 -15.51 -22.03
C MET A 183 20.18 -16.92 -22.53
N GLU A 184 21.42 -17.37 -22.30
CA GLU A 184 21.83 -18.74 -22.60
C GLU A 184 21.12 -19.73 -21.66
N GLU A 185 20.70 -20.89 -22.18
CA GLU A 185 19.92 -21.88 -21.42
C GLU A 185 20.61 -22.31 -20.11
N LYS A 186 21.94 -22.41 -20.13
CA LYS A 186 22.74 -22.73 -18.95
C LYS A 186 22.64 -21.65 -17.88
N GLU A 187 22.71 -20.38 -18.27
CA GLU A 187 22.65 -19.24 -17.37
C GLU A 187 21.27 -19.14 -16.72
N VAL A 188 20.20 -19.30 -17.51
CA VAL A 188 18.82 -19.39 -17.01
C VAL A 188 18.70 -20.48 -15.95
N LYS A 189 19.21 -21.69 -16.23
CA LYS A 189 19.15 -22.80 -15.28
C LYS A 189 19.92 -22.51 -13.99
N ASP A 190 21.07 -21.86 -14.07
CA ASP A 190 21.89 -21.54 -12.91
C ASP A 190 21.20 -20.47 -12.02
N VAL A 191 20.64 -19.41 -12.62
CA VAL A 191 19.86 -18.38 -11.92
C VAL A 191 18.63 -19.00 -11.25
N LEU A 192 17.81 -19.74 -11.99
CA LEU A 192 16.61 -20.37 -11.43
C LEU A 192 16.94 -21.33 -10.28
N ARG A 193 18.01 -22.13 -10.39
CA ARG A 193 18.44 -23.00 -9.29
C ARG A 193 18.84 -22.20 -8.05
N GLN A 194 19.53 -21.08 -8.23
CA GLN A 194 19.97 -20.24 -7.13
C GLN A 194 18.76 -19.59 -6.42
N GLU A 195 17.84 -19.01 -7.18
CA GLU A 195 16.72 -18.22 -6.66
C GLU A 195 15.61 -19.09 -6.04
N LEU A 196 15.36 -20.29 -6.58
CA LEU A 196 14.39 -21.22 -6.00
C LEU A 196 14.91 -21.83 -4.69
N ARG A 197 16.21 -22.16 -4.62
CA ARG A 197 16.84 -22.79 -3.44
C ARG A 197 17.14 -21.81 -2.31
N ASN A 198 17.51 -20.58 -2.64
CA ASN A 198 17.86 -19.54 -1.67
C ASN A 198 16.83 -18.42 -1.71
N PRO A 199 15.75 -18.51 -0.93
CA PRO A 199 14.61 -17.61 -1.06
C PRO A 199 15.01 -16.15 -0.96
N GLY A 200 14.64 -15.36 -1.96
CA GLY A 200 14.62 -13.89 -1.93
C GLY A 200 13.18 -13.38 -1.97
N ALA A 201 13.02 -12.05 -1.91
CA ALA A 201 11.72 -11.40 -2.01
C ALA A 201 10.97 -11.74 -3.32
N GLU A 202 11.70 -12.09 -4.38
CA GLU A 202 11.14 -12.33 -5.71
C GLU A 202 10.97 -13.80 -6.09
N ARG A 203 11.18 -14.73 -5.14
CA ARG A 203 11.20 -16.18 -5.43
C ARG A 203 9.96 -16.66 -6.19
N LEU A 204 8.78 -16.13 -5.87
CA LEU A 204 7.54 -16.57 -6.51
C LEU A 204 7.49 -16.27 -8.02
N TRP A 205 8.08 -15.15 -8.47
CA TRP A 205 8.19 -14.84 -9.89
C TRP A 205 9.21 -15.73 -10.59
N TYR A 206 10.33 -16.05 -9.91
CA TYR A 206 11.27 -17.07 -10.41
C TYR A 206 10.64 -18.46 -10.54
N VAL A 207 9.68 -18.82 -9.66
CA VAL A 207 8.91 -20.06 -9.80
C VAL A 207 8.08 -20.05 -11.08
N ALA A 208 7.41 -18.94 -11.42
CA ALA A 208 6.69 -18.80 -12.68
C ALA A 208 7.65 -18.86 -13.88
N ASP A 209 8.80 -18.17 -13.83
CA ASP A 209 9.82 -18.23 -14.87
C ASP A 209 10.43 -19.63 -15.03
N ALA A 210 10.51 -20.43 -13.96
CA ALA A 210 10.94 -21.83 -14.07
C ALA A 210 9.97 -22.66 -14.92
N PHE A 211 8.66 -22.45 -14.74
CA PHE A 211 7.66 -23.10 -15.59
C PHE A 211 7.72 -22.59 -17.05
N ARG A 212 7.92 -21.28 -17.25
CA ARG A 212 8.15 -20.70 -18.60
C ARG A 212 9.41 -21.25 -19.27
N ALA A 213 10.44 -21.56 -18.49
CA ALA A 213 11.66 -22.21 -18.95
C ALA A 213 11.50 -23.74 -19.16
N GLY A 214 10.27 -24.26 -19.04
CA GLY A 214 9.94 -25.66 -19.32
C GLY A 214 10.29 -26.65 -18.20
N TRP A 215 10.56 -26.18 -16.97
CA TRP A 215 10.77 -27.10 -15.85
C TRP A 215 9.46 -27.78 -15.47
N ASP A 216 9.54 -29.07 -15.16
CA ASP A 216 8.39 -29.79 -14.63
C ASP A 216 8.15 -29.48 -13.14
N LEU A 217 6.97 -29.86 -12.66
CA LEU A 217 6.53 -29.60 -11.29
C LEU A 217 7.46 -30.24 -10.26
N GLU A 218 7.97 -31.44 -10.53
CA GLU A 218 8.88 -32.16 -9.63
C GLU A 218 10.21 -31.42 -9.48
N THR A 219 10.78 -30.93 -10.59
CA THR A 219 12.03 -30.17 -10.58
C THR A 219 11.88 -28.86 -9.79
N VAL A 220 10.76 -28.16 -9.96
CA VAL A 220 10.47 -26.93 -9.20
C VAL A 220 10.26 -27.25 -7.72
N PHE A 221 9.49 -28.27 -7.39
CA PHE A 221 9.29 -28.75 -6.01
C PHE A 221 10.61 -29.10 -5.34
N GLU A 222 11.46 -29.90 -5.99
CA GLU A 222 12.76 -30.30 -5.43
C GLU A 222 13.69 -29.10 -5.21
N SER A 223 13.51 -28.02 -5.98
CA SER A 223 14.32 -26.81 -5.87
C SER A 223 13.88 -25.87 -4.76
N CYS A 224 12.58 -25.71 -4.51
CA CYS A 224 12.05 -24.70 -3.56
C CYS A 224 11.29 -25.27 -2.36
N LYS A 225 10.85 -26.53 -2.43
CA LYS A 225 10.04 -27.25 -1.43
C LYS A 225 8.68 -26.59 -1.10
N ILE A 226 8.20 -25.70 -1.96
CA ILE A 226 6.81 -25.20 -1.94
C ILE A 226 5.88 -26.35 -2.30
N ASP A 227 4.80 -26.56 -1.54
CA ASP A 227 3.90 -27.70 -1.73
C ASP A 227 3.41 -27.83 -3.21
N PRO A 228 3.44 -29.05 -3.80
CA PRO A 228 2.98 -29.33 -5.15
C PRO A 228 1.60 -28.77 -5.48
N TRP A 229 0.70 -28.67 -4.50
CA TRP A 229 -0.62 -28.08 -4.69
C TRP A 229 -0.53 -26.63 -5.17
N PHE A 230 0.26 -25.78 -4.50
CA PHE A 230 0.46 -24.39 -4.92
C PHE A 230 1.18 -24.31 -6.26
N LEU A 231 2.22 -25.12 -6.45
CA LEU A 231 3.01 -25.13 -7.68
C LEU A 231 2.16 -25.50 -8.90
N SER A 232 1.24 -26.46 -8.77
CA SER A 232 0.34 -26.85 -9.86
C SER A 232 -0.57 -25.70 -10.30
N GLN A 233 -1.05 -24.90 -9.35
CA GLN A 233 -1.92 -23.75 -9.61
C GLN A 233 -1.16 -22.60 -10.28
N ILE A 234 0.09 -22.37 -9.87
CA ILE A 234 0.98 -21.37 -10.50
C ILE A 234 1.34 -21.82 -11.91
N LYS A 235 1.65 -23.11 -12.11
CA LYS A 235 1.91 -23.67 -13.43
C LYS A 235 0.71 -23.49 -14.36
N GLU A 236 -0.52 -23.78 -13.88
CA GLU A 236 -1.73 -23.57 -14.68
C GLU A 236 -1.87 -22.10 -15.10
N LEU A 237 -1.58 -21.13 -14.21
CA LEU A 237 -1.58 -19.71 -14.58
C LEU A 237 -0.57 -19.40 -15.68
N VAL A 238 0.66 -19.92 -15.58
CA VAL A 238 1.69 -19.75 -16.62
C VAL A 238 1.25 -20.39 -17.95
N ASP A 239 0.68 -21.59 -17.91
CA ASP A 239 0.16 -22.26 -19.11
C ASP A 239 -0.98 -21.43 -19.75
N ILE A 240 -1.84 -20.79 -18.94
CA ILE A 240 -2.88 -19.88 -19.42
C ILE A 240 -2.27 -18.61 -20.04
N GLU A 241 -1.22 -18.03 -19.45
CA GLU A 241 -0.54 -16.87 -20.03
C GLU A 241 0.02 -17.17 -21.43
N ASP A 242 0.60 -18.36 -21.61
CA ASP A 242 1.11 -18.81 -22.91
C ASP A 242 -0.02 -19.06 -23.90
N ASP A 243 -1.17 -19.60 -23.47
CA ASP A 243 -2.37 -19.73 -24.29
C ASP A 243 -2.91 -18.36 -24.73
N VAL A 244 -2.95 -17.37 -23.83
CA VAL A 244 -3.35 -15.98 -24.16
C VAL A 244 -2.41 -15.37 -25.21
N LYS A 245 -1.09 -15.51 -25.03
CA LYS A 245 -0.08 -15.02 -25.99
C LYS A 245 -0.24 -15.66 -27.36
N GLN A 246 -0.49 -16.98 -27.42
CA GLN A 246 -0.61 -17.73 -28.68
C GLN A 246 -1.89 -17.43 -29.43
N ARG A 247 -3.01 -17.30 -28.71
CA ARG A 247 -4.31 -17.03 -29.30
C ARG A 247 -4.49 -15.57 -29.72
N GLY A 248 -3.87 -14.64 -29.01
CA GLY A 248 -3.94 -13.21 -29.28
C GLY A 248 -5.32 -12.60 -29.08
N LEU A 249 -5.48 -11.34 -29.54
CA LEU A 249 -6.69 -10.55 -29.32
C LEU A 249 -7.95 -11.15 -29.95
N ASP A 250 -7.83 -11.76 -31.14
CA ASP A 250 -8.98 -12.27 -31.92
C ASP A 250 -9.73 -13.42 -31.23
N ALA A 251 -9.10 -14.07 -30.25
CA ALA A 251 -9.68 -15.18 -29.51
C ALA A 251 -10.31 -14.79 -28.17
N LEU A 252 -10.23 -13.50 -27.79
CA LEU A 252 -10.88 -13.02 -26.57
C LEU A 252 -12.38 -12.89 -26.82
N ASP A 253 -13.12 -13.94 -26.50
CA ASP A 253 -14.57 -13.89 -26.40
C ASP A 253 -15.03 -13.75 -24.94
N GLU A 254 -16.35 -13.65 -24.75
CA GLU A 254 -16.93 -13.49 -23.41
C GLU A 254 -16.56 -14.64 -22.46
N VAL A 255 -16.58 -15.87 -22.97
CA VAL A 255 -16.36 -17.08 -22.17
C VAL A 255 -14.91 -17.12 -21.71
N TYR A 256 -13.98 -16.93 -22.64
CA TYR A 256 -12.56 -16.98 -22.35
C TYR A 256 -12.13 -15.83 -21.45
N LEU A 257 -12.57 -14.60 -21.73
CA LEU A 257 -12.24 -13.45 -20.88
C LEU A 257 -12.79 -13.62 -19.46
N ARG A 258 -14.03 -14.09 -19.29
CA ARG A 258 -14.59 -14.39 -17.96
C ARG A 258 -13.79 -15.47 -17.24
N GLN A 259 -13.30 -16.50 -17.93
CA GLN A 259 -12.40 -17.51 -17.34
C GLN A 259 -11.09 -16.90 -16.86
N LEU A 260 -10.45 -16.03 -17.66
CA LEU A 260 -9.22 -15.32 -17.27
C LEU A 260 -9.46 -14.46 -16.03
N LYS A 261 -10.56 -13.69 -15.99
CA LYS A 261 -10.89 -12.86 -14.84
C LYS A 261 -11.17 -13.68 -13.58
N ARG A 262 -11.85 -14.84 -13.68
CA ARG A 262 -12.05 -15.82 -12.57
C ARG A 262 -10.75 -16.42 -12.03
N LYS A 263 -9.67 -16.41 -12.81
CA LYS A 263 -8.34 -16.83 -12.40
C LYS A 263 -7.52 -15.67 -11.80
N GLY A 264 -8.08 -14.46 -11.74
CA GLY A 264 -7.47 -13.28 -11.14
C GLY A 264 -6.61 -12.43 -12.06
N PHE A 265 -6.58 -12.69 -13.37
CA PHE A 265 -5.78 -11.91 -14.31
C PHE A 265 -6.25 -10.45 -14.33
N SER A 266 -5.33 -9.52 -14.07
CA SER A 266 -5.59 -8.08 -14.19
C SER A 266 -5.68 -7.66 -15.65
N ASP A 267 -6.39 -6.57 -15.91
CA ASP A 267 -6.44 -5.94 -17.23
C ASP A 267 -5.03 -5.53 -17.69
N ASN A 268 -4.19 -5.07 -16.76
CA ASN A 268 -2.78 -4.77 -17.01
C ASN A 268 -1.97 -6.00 -17.43
N ARG A 269 -2.14 -7.15 -16.76
CA ARG A 269 -1.41 -8.37 -17.12
C ARG A 269 -1.84 -8.87 -18.48
N LEU A 270 -3.15 -8.91 -18.75
CA LEU A 270 -3.69 -9.28 -20.06
C LEU A 270 -3.17 -8.34 -21.16
N ALA A 271 -3.15 -7.03 -20.90
CA ALA A 271 -2.64 -6.05 -21.85
C ALA A 271 -1.18 -6.30 -22.23
N LYS A 272 -0.31 -6.60 -21.26
CA LYS A 272 1.09 -6.98 -21.52
C LYS A 272 1.19 -8.26 -22.37
N LEU A 273 0.42 -9.30 -22.03
CA LEU A 273 0.43 -10.58 -22.74
C LEU A 273 -0.05 -10.45 -24.19
N LEU A 274 -1.00 -9.55 -24.43
CA LEU A 274 -1.64 -9.31 -25.73
C LEU A 274 -0.98 -8.18 -26.53
N ASN A 275 0.06 -7.55 -25.97
CA ASN A 275 0.73 -6.37 -26.55
C ASN A 275 -0.26 -5.25 -26.91
N THR A 276 -1.12 -4.89 -25.96
CA THR A 276 -2.14 -3.83 -26.07
C THR A 276 -2.13 -2.96 -24.81
N ASP A 277 -3.07 -2.02 -24.69
CA ASP A 277 -3.25 -1.16 -23.52
C ASP A 277 -4.32 -1.73 -22.57
N ALA A 278 -4.16 -1.48 -21.27
CA ALA A 278 -5.10 -1.94 -20.26
C ALA A 278 -6.48 -1.29 -20.39
N ALA A 279 -6.55 -0.05 -20.90
CA ALA A 279 -7.81 0.64 -21.14
C ALA A 279 -8.63 -0.06 -22.24
N PHE A 280 -7.98 -0.61 -23.27
CA PHE A 280 -8.61 -1.45 -24.28
C PHE A 280 -9.20 -2.72 -23.67
N VAL A 281 -8.42 -3.48 -22.89
CA VAL A 281 -8.91 -4.71 -22.23
C VAL A 281 -10.11 -4.40 -21.34
N ARG A 282 -10.02 -3.34 -20.53
CA ARG A 282 -11.10 -2.84 -19.67
C ARG A 282 -12.36 -2.48 -20.46
N LYS A 283 -12.20 -1.68 -21.51
CA LYS A 283 -13.33 -1.29 -22.37
C LYS A 283 -13.98 -2.51 -23.01
N PHE A 284 -13.17 -3.45 -23.49
CA PHE A 284 -13.67 -4.67 -24.12
C PHE A 284 -14.47 -5.53 -23.13
N ARG A 285 -13.95 -5.80 -21.93
CA ARG A 285 -14.72 -6.54 -20.91
C ARG A 285 -16.03 -5.83 -20.54
N HIS A 286 -16.04 -4.50 -20.46
CA HIS A 286 -17.28 -3.73 -20.22
C HIS A 286 -18.29 -3.88 -21.36
N THR A 287 -17.87 -3.90 -22.63
CA THR A 287 -18.79 -4.15 -23.75
C THR A 287 -19.44 -5.54 -23.71
N LEU A 288 -18.77 -6.50 -23.07
CA LEU A 288 -19.26 -7.86 -22.85
C LEU A 288 -19.98 -8.02 -21.49
N ASN A 289 -20.16 -6.93 -20.73
CA ASN A 289 -20.71 -6.95 -19.39
C ASN A 289 -19.97 -7.91 -18.43
N ILE A 290 -18.65 -8.03 -18.61
CA ILE A 290 -17.76 -8.77 -17.71
C ILE A 290 -17.22 -7.79 -16.66
N ARG A 291 -17.87 -7.80 -15.51
CA ARG A 291 -17.54 -7.02 -14.31
C ARG A 291 -17.45 -7.97 -13.11
N PRO A 292 -16.67 -7.63 -12.08
CA PRO A 292 -16.70 -8.40 -10.85
C PRO A 292 -18.04 -8.21 -10.14
N VAL A 293 -18.40 -9.19 -9.32
CA VAL A 293 -19.37 -9.05 -8.25
C VAL A 293 -18.62 -8.89 -6.93
N PHE A 294 -19.29 -8.37 -5.91
CA PHE A 294 -18.71 -8.23 -4.58
C PHE A 294 -19.40 -9.17 -3.60
N LYS A 295 -18.60 -9.91 -2.84
CA LYS A 295 -19.04 -10.88 -1.82
C LYS A 295 -18.71 -10.37 -0.42
N ARG A 296 -19.50 -10.76 0.58
CA ARG A 296 -19.29 -10.34 1.97
C ARG A 296 -18.44 -11.34 2.75
N VAL A 297 -17.70 -10.81 3.71
CA VAL A 297 -17.08 -11.57 4.80
C VAL A 297 -18.08 -11.68 5.94
N ASP A 298 -18.40 -12.90 6.35
CA ASP A 298 -19.52 -13.18 7.26
C ASP A 298 -19.19 -14.17 8.39
N THR A 299 -17.94 -14.65 8.51
CA THR A 299 -17.44 -15.67 9.45
C THR A 299 -18.07 -17.06 9.32
N CYS A 300 -19.09 -17.26 8.49
CA CYS A 300 -19.95 -18.45 8.52
C CYS A 300 -20.27 -19.06 7.16
N ALA A 301 -19.60 -18.62 6.08
CA ALA A 301 -19.78 -19.15 4.73
C ALA A 301 -21.26 -19.13 4.29
N ALA A 302 -21.90 -17.97 4.48
CA ALA A 302 -23.29 -17.68 4.18
C ALA A 302 -24.33 -18.54 4.93
N GLU A 303 -23.97 -19.25 6.00
CA GLU A 303 -24.95 -19.94 6.86
C GLU A 303 -25.92 -18.94 7.54
N PHE A 304 -25.41 -17.75 7.87
CA PHE A 304 -26.18 -16.65 8.47
C PHE A 304 -26.00 -15.37 7.65
N GLU A 305 -27.05 -14.56 7.60
CA GLU A 305 -27.00 -13.25 6.95
C GLU A 305 -26.10 -12.26 7.72
N THR A 306 -25.39 -11.41 6.99
CA THR A 306 -24.64 -10.28 7.55
C THR A 306 -25.12 -8.96 6.95
N SER A 307 -25.34 -7.96 7.80
CA SER A 307 -25.54 -6.58 7.31
C SER A 307 -24.23 -5.80 7.18
N THR A 308 -23.14 -6.30 7.77
CA THR A 308 -21.81 -5.67 7.67
C THR A 308 -21.34 -5.70 6.23
N ALA A 309 -21.04 -4.53 5.67
CA ALA A 309 -20.54 -4.39 4.30
C ALA A 309 -19.02 -4.54 4.26
N TYR A 310 -18.50 -5.68 4.70
CA TYR A 310 -17.09 -6.06 4.55
C TYR A 310 -16.93 -6.90 3.28
N LEU A 311 -16.43 -6.30 2.21
CA LEU A 311 -16.58 -6.77 0.84
C LEU A 311 -15.24 -7.09 0.17
N TYR A 312 -15.26 -8.04 -0.76
CA TYR A 312 -14.18 -8.30 -1.71
C TYR A 312 -14.75 -8.64 -3.11
N SER A 313 -14.02 -8.30 -4.16
CA SER A 313 -14.37 -8.56 -5.55
C SER A 313 -14.07 -10.00 -5.97
N THR A 314 -14.91 -10.56 -6.84
CA THR A 314 -14.68 -11.83 -7.52
C THR A 314 -15.51 -11.90 -8.80
N TYR A 315 -15.13 -12.77 -9.75
CA TYR A 315 -15.91 -12.99 -10.97
C TYR A 315 -16.90 -14.16 -10.83
N ASP A 316 -17.85 -13.99 -9.92
CA ASP A 316 -18.95 -14.94 -9.65
C ASP A 316 -20.30 -14.41 -10.20
N GLU A 317 -21.40 -15.10 -9.91
CA GLU A 317 -22.71 -14.76 -10.48
C GLU A 317 -23.49 -13.69 -9.69
N GLU A 318 -23.51 -13.78 -8.35
CA GLU A 318 -24.34 -12.91 -7.50
C GLU A 318 -23.52 -11.82 -6.80
N CYS A 319 -24.01 -10.57 -6.84
CA CYS A 319 -23.40 -9.42 -6.16
C CYS A 319 -24.13 -9.08 -4.86
N GLU A 320 -23.39 -9.01 -3.77
CA GLU A 320 -23.86 -8.72 -2.41
C GLU A 320 -23.48 -7.30 -1.95
N ALA A 321 -22.94 -6.48 -2.86
CA ALA A 321 -22.61 -5.08 -2.57
C ALA A 321 -23.84 -4.36 -1.99
N ASN A 322 -24.98 -4.43 -2.69
CA ASN A 322 -26.23 -3.77 -2.28
C ASN A 322 -25.98 -2.31 -1.84
N PRO A 323 -25.49 -1.44 -2.75
CA PRO A 323 -25.18 -0.04 -2.44
C PRO A 323 -26.44 0.73 -2.01
N THR A 324 -26.27 1.74 -1.15
CA THR A 324 -27.39 2.61 -0.72
C THR A 324 -27.50 3.88 -1.57
N ASP A 325 -28.55 4.68 -1.36
CA ASP A 325 -28.75 5.98 -2.03
C ASP A 325 -28.22 7.18 -1.21
N LYS A 326 -27.47 6.93 -0.12
CA LYS A 326 -26.89 8.02 0.70
C LYS A 326 -25.79 8.77 -0.08
N ASP A 327 -25.51 9.99 0.35
CA ASP A 327 -24.32 10.71 -0.11
C ASP A 327 -23.07 9.99 0.40
N LYS A 328 -22.31 9.39 -0.52
CA LYS A 328 -21.14 8.57 -0.21
C LYS A 328 -19.84 9.30 -0.45
N ILE A 329 -18.89 9.14 0.48
CA ILE A 329 -17.51 9.57 0.28
C ILE A 329 -16.60 8.35 0.34
N MET A 330 -15.85 8.13 -0.74
CA MET A 330 -14.86 7.07 -0.83
C MET A 330 -13.48 7.57 -0.39
N ILE A 331 -12.78 6.79 0.42
CA ILE A 331 -11.43 7.06 0.90
C ILE A 331 -10.52 5.93 0.42
N LEU A 332 -9.49 6.30 -0.35
CA LEU A 332 -8.48 5.34 -0.82
C LEU A 332 -7.32 5.27 0.19
N GLY A 333 -7.04 4.07 0.69
CA GLY A 333 -5.91 3.78 1.56
C GLY A 333 -4.57 3.77 0.83
N GLY A 334 -3.53 3.26 1.48
CA GLY A 334 -2.15 3.21 0.95
C GLY A 334 -1.63 1.83 0.56
N GLY A 335 -2.39 0.77 0.82
CA GLY A 335 -1.95 -0.60 0.59
C GLY A 335 -0.88 -1.02 1.61
N PRO A 336 0.03 -1.95 1.28
CA PRO A 336 1.02 -2.45 2.22
C PRO A 336 1.96 -1.34 2.69
N ASN A 337 2.17 -1.28 4.01
CA ASN A 337 3.17 -0.42 4.63
C ASN A 337 4.57 -0.68 4.06
N ARG A 338 5.35 0.38 3.91
CA ARG A 338 6.73 0.36 3.42
C ARG A 338 7.49 1.59 3.92
N ILE A 339 8.81 1.57 3.87
CA ILE A 339 9.62 2.71 4.37
C ILE A 339 9.30 3.99 3.58
N GLY A 340 8.77 4.99 4.27
CA GLY A 340 8.28 6.25 3.72
C GLY A 340 6.75 6.31 3.52
N GLN A 341 6.06 5.18 3.66
CA GLN A 341 4.60 5.04 3.64
C GLN A 341 4.14 4.08 4.73
N GLY A 342 3.93 4.63 5.93
CA GLY A 342 3.57 3.86 7.10
C GLY A 342 2.14 4.14 7.60
N ILE A 343 1.97 3.89 8.89
CA ILE A 343 0.70 4.01 9.61
C ILE A 343 0.18 5.45 9.68
N GLU A 344 1.00 6.44 9.37
CA GLU A 344 0.62 7.85 9.40
C GLU A 344 -0.46 8.18 8.36
N PHE A 345 -0.41 7.50 7.21
CA PHE A 345 -1.41 7.62 6.15
C PHE A 345 -2.69 6.86 6.50
N ASP A 346 -2.57 5.68 7.14
CA ASP A 346 -3.72 4.95 7.69
C ASP A 346 -4.49 5.81 8.70
N TYR A 347 -3.77 6.47 9.62
CA TYR A 347 -4.34 7.40 10.58
C TYR A 347 -5.18 8.49 9.91
N CYS A 348 -4.68 9.08 8.82
CA CYS A 348 -5.41 10.11 8.09
C CYS A 348 -6.69 9.54 7.46
N CYS A 349 -6.61 8.37 6.81
CA CYS A 349 -7.75 7.69 6.21
C CYS A 349 -8.85 7.36 7.24
N VAL A 350 -8.45 6.81 8.40
CA VAL A 350 -9.36 6.51 9.52
C VAL A 350 -10.05 7.78 10.02
N HIS A 351 -9.29 8.86 10.19
CA HIS A 351 -9.86 10.13 10.65
C HIS A 351 -10.83 10.74 9.62
N ALA A 352 -10.57 10.60 8.32
CA ALA A 352 -11.53 11.00 7.28
C ALA A 352 -12.84 10.22 7.38
N ALA A 353 -12.77 8.89 7.45
CA ALA A 353 -13.95 8.03 7.58
C ALA A 353 -14.76 8.39 8.84
N MET A 354 -14.10 8.52 9.99
CA MET A 354 -14.78 8.91 11.22
C MET A 354 -15.44 10.29 11.12
N ALA A 355 -14.73 11.30 10.61
CA ALA A 355 -15.27 12.67 10.53
C ALA A 355 -16.46 12.78 9.58
N LEU A 356 -16.37 12.14 8.41
CA LEU A 356 -17.42 12.23 7.41
C LEU A 356 -18.61 11.36 7.78
N GLY A 357 -18.39 10.23 8.44
CA GLY A 357 -19.46 9.42 9.04
C GLY A 357 -20.20 10.17 10.15
N ASP A 358 -19.47 10.84 11.05
CA ASP A 358 -20.04 11.72 12.08
C ASP A 358 -20.91 12.85 11.47
N ASP A 359 -20.54 13.31 10.27
CA ASP A 359 -21.24 14.37 9.53
C ASP A 359 -22.38 13.84 8.62
N GLY A 360 -22.64 12.53 8.64
CA GLY A 360 -23.80 11.90 7.99
C GLY A 360 -23.56 11.38 6.58
N TYR A 361 -22.32 11.39 6.08
CA TYR A 361 -21.96 10.70 4.83
C TYR A 361 -21.89 9.19 5.04
N GLU A 362 -22.20 8.42 4.00
CA GLU A 362 -21.84 7.00 3.95
C GLU A 362 -20.38 6.86 3.53
N THR A 363 -19.54 6.37 4.42
CA THR A 363 -18.11 6.30 4.21
C THR A 363 -17.70 4.96 3.63
N ILE A 364 -16.92 5.00 2.55
CA ILE A 364 -16.44 3.82 1.84
C ILE A 364 -14.91 3.78 1.95
N MET A 365 -14.37 2.79 2.65
CA MET A 365 -12.93 2.56 2.70
C MET A 365 -12.51 1.54 1.63
N VAL A 366 -11.46 1.86 0.87
CA VAL A 366 -10.82 0.92 -0.06
C VAL A 366 -9.35 0.75 0.35
N ASN A 367 -8.99 -0.42 0.87
CA ASN A 367 -7.61 -0.71 1.28
C ASN A 367 -7.37 -2.22 1.42
N CYS A 368 -6.10 -2.66 1.32
CA CYS A 368 -5.73 -4.08 1.35
C CYS A 368 -4.65 -4.44 2.40
N ASN A 369 -4.37 -3.52 3.34
CA ASN A 369 -3.40 -3.77 4.40
C ASN A 369 -4.07 -4.42 5.63
N PRO A 370 -3.74 -5.69 5.98
CA PRO A 370 -4.41 -6.41 7.06
C PRO A 370 -4.01 -5.93 8.46
N GLU A 371 -2.94 -5.15 8.60
CA GLU A 371 -2.43 -4.66 9.89
C GLU A 371 -3.15 -3.40 10.38
N THR A 372 -3.96 -2.79 9.53
CA THR A 372 -4.43 -1.40 9.71
C THR A 372 -5.80 -1.28 10.33
N VAL A 373 -6.08 -0.10 10.89
CA VAL A 373 -7.39 0.25 11.45
C VAL A 373 -8.37 0.63 10.34
N SER A 374 -7.90 1.19 9.21
CA SER A 374 -8.79 1.47 8.07
C SER A 374 -9.50 0.22 7.55
N THR A 375 -8.84 -0.94 7.59
CA THR A 375 -9.45 -2.22 7.18
C THR A 375 -10.19 -2.91 8.33
N ASP A 376 -10.51 -2.21 9.41
CA ASP A 376 -11.52 -2.64 10.37
C ASP A 376 -12.91 -2.27 9.87
N TYR A 377 -13.83 -3.23 9.89
CA TYR A 377 -15.20 -3.01 9.42
C TYR A 377 -15.97 -2.03 10.33
N ASP A 378 -15.49 -1.78 11.55
CA ASP A 378 -16.05 -0.76 12.45
C ASP A 378 -15.64 0.68 12.05
N THR A 379 -14.65 0.85 11.16
CA THR A 379 -14.08 2.18 10.83
C THR A 379 -14.90 2.95 9.79
N SER A 380 -15.57 2.25 8.89
CA SER A 380 -16.32 2.82 7.77
C SER A 380 -17.63 2.08 7.57
N ASP A 381 -18.65 2.73 7.02
CA ASP A 381 -19.93 2.09 6.73
C ASP A 381 -19.79 0.92 5.77
N ARG A 382 -18.83 1.01 4.82
CA ARG A 382 -18.59 0.01 3.79
C ARG A 382 -17.08 -0.13 3.57
N LEU A 383 -16.57 -1.36 3.70
CA LEU A 383 -15.15 -1.67 3.53
C LEU A 383 -14.97 -2.59 2.32
N TYR A 384 -14.21 -2.13 1.33
CA TYR A 384 -13.74 -2.95 0.22
C TYR A 384 -12.29 -3.35 0.45
N PHE A 385 -12.05 -4.64 0.72
CA PHE A 385 -10.71 -5.20 0.91
C PHE A 385 -10.06 -5.52 -0.43
N GLU A 386 -9.76 -4.47 -1.20
CA GLU A 386 -9.34 -4.58 -2.58
C GLU A 386 -7.96 -3.98 -2.84
N PRO A 387 -7.22 -4.49 -3.84
CA PRO A 387 -6.01 -3.85 -4.33
C PRO A 387 -6.29 -2.40 -4.74
N LEU A 388 -5.35 -1.49 -4.46
CA LEU A 388 -5.45 -0.09 -4.86
C LEU A 388 -4.92 0.10 -6.27
N THR A 389 -5.63 -0.46 -7.24
CA THR A 389 -5.33 -0.29 -8.67
C THR A 389 -6.44 0.48 -9.36
N LEU A 390 -6.13 1.09 -10.49
CA LEU A 390 -7.13 1.75 -11.33
C LEU A 390 -8.27 0.81 -11.73
N GLU A 391 -7.95 -0.46 -12.03
CA GLU A 391 -8.96 -1.46 -12.39
C GLU A 391 -9.94 -1.71 -11.24
N ASP A 392 -9.42 -2.03 -10.07
CA ASP A 392 -10.22 -2.45 -8.92
C ASP A 392 -11.04 -1.27 -8.36
N VAL A 393 -10.45 -0.07 -8.28
CA VAL A 393 -11.14 1.14 -7.81
C VAL A 393 -12.29 1.54 -8.74
N LEU A 394 -12.10 1.47 -10.07
CA LEU A 394 -13.17 1.83 -11.01
C LEU A 394 -14.38 0.88 -10.94
N GLU A 395 -14.18 -0.40 -10.64
CA GLU A 395 -15.31 -1.31 -10.45
C GLU A 395 -16.10 -1.02 -9.16
N ILE A 396 -15.42 -0.54 -8.12
CA ILE A 396 -16.10 -0.08 -6.90
C ILE A 396 -16.86 1.22 -7.19
N VAL A 397 -16.24 2.18 -7.90
CA VAL A 397 -16.89 3.44 -8.29
C VAL A 397 -18.14 3.17 -9.15
N GLU A 398 -18.07 2.22 -10.09
CA GLU A 398 -19.20 1.84 -10.93
C GLU A 398 -20.40 1.37 -10.08
N VAL A 399 -20.16 0.56 -9.06
CA VAL A 399 -21.23 0.03 -8.20
C VAL A 399 -21.72 1.08 -7.20
N GLU A 400 -20.81 1.86 -6.61
CA GLU A 400 -21.13 2.75 -5.50
C GLU A 400 -21.59 4.14 -5.92
N GLN A 401 -21.14 4.62 -7.08
CA GLN A 401 -21.38 5.99 -7.59
C GLN A 401 -21.16 7.05 -6.50
N PRO A 402 -19.95 7.12 -5.90
CA PRO A 402 -19.68 8.03 -4.79
C PRO A 402 -19.85 9.49 -5.20
N LYS A 403 -20.27 10.34 -4.26
CA LYS A 403 -20.34 11.79 -4.44
C LYS A 403 -18.94 12.42 -4.53
N GLY A 404 -17.98 11.83 -3.84
CA GLY A 404 -16.59 12.27 -3.83
C GLY A 404 -15.61 11.16 -3.47
N VAL A 405 -14.38 11.27 -3.98
CA VAL A 405 -13.27 10.35 -3.71
C VAL A 405 -12.07 11.12 -3.17
N ILE A 406 -11.57 10.72 -1.99
CA ILE A 406 -10.36 11.26 -1.36
C ILE A 406 -9.18 10.39 -1.77
N VAL A 407 -8.22 10.99 -2.47
CA VAL A 407 -6.97 10.34 -2.93
C VAL A 407 -5.74 10.84 -2.16
N GLN A 408 -5.87 11.93 -1.41
CA GLN A 408 -4.75 12.69 -0.84
C GLN A 408 -4.25 12.12 0.51
N TYR A 409 -4.91 11.09 1.06
CA TYR A 409 -4.67 10.62 2.43
C TYR A 409 -3.88 9.31 2.51
N GLY A 410 -3.94 8.46 1.47
CA GLY A 410 -3.29 7.15 1.47
C GLY A 410 -1.82 7.15 1.01
N GLY A 411 -1.17 8.31 0.90
CA GLY A 411 0.20 8.40 0.38
C GLY A 411 0.27 8.22 -1.13
N GLN A 412 1.39 7.74 -1.68
CA GLN A 412 1.62 7.79 -3.14
C GLN A 412 0.72 6.87 -3.95
N THR A 413 0.29 5.75 -3.37
CA THR A 413 -0.49 4.74 -4.09
C THR A 413 -1.75 5.36 -4.72
N PRO A 414 -2.65 6.00 -3.95
CA PRO A 414 -3.80 6.69 -4.54
C PRO A 414 -3.43 7.96 -5.31
N LEU A 415 -2.35 8.67 -4.95
CA LEU A 415 -1.89 9.84 -5.72
C LEU A 415 -1.54 9.47 -7.17
N LYS A 416 -0.84 8.36 -7.40
CA LYS A 416 -0.51 7.85 -8.74
C LYS A 416 -1.74 7.51 -9.58
N LEU A 417 -2.88 7.25 -8.94
CA LEU A 417 -4.13 6.93 -9.64
C LEU A 417 -4.96 8.17 -9.94
N ALA A 418 -4.65 9.34 -9.36
CA ALA A 418 -5.54 10.49 -9.35
C ALA A 418 -5.88 10.99 -10.76
N GLU A 419 -4.89 11.15 -11.64
CA GLU A 419 -5.12 11.61 -13.01
C GLU A 419 -5.95 10.61 -13.83
N ASP A 420 -5.61 9.32 -13.74
CA ASP A 420 -6.33 8.26 -14.46
C ASP A 420 -7.77 8.09 -13.96
N LEU A 421 -8.00 8.28 -12.66
CA LEU A 421 -9.34 8.25 -12.06
C LEU A 421 -10.17 9.46 -12.52
N GLU A 422 -9.60 10.68 -12.50
CA GLU A 422 -10.28 11.88 -13.00
C GLU A 422 -10.61 11.76 -14.49
N ALA A 423 -9.66 11.27 -15.30
CA ALA A 423 -9.88 11.02 -16.72
C ALA A 423 -10.98 9.98 -16.99
N ALA A 424 -11.20 9.04 -16.06
CA ALA A 424 -12.29 8.08 -16.10
C ALA A 424 -13.63 8.64 -15.56
N GLY A 425 -13.66 9.90 -15.11
CA GLY A 425 -14.87 10.59 -14.61
C GLY A 425 -15.14 10.38 -13.12
N VAL A 426 -14.15 9.91 -12.35
CA VAL A 426 -14.28 9.76 -10.90
C VAL A 426 -14.29 11.13 -10.23
N PRO A 427 -15.25 11.43 -9.33
CA PRO A 427 -15.35 12.74 -8.69
C PRO A 427 -14.31 12.89 -7.56
N ILE A 428 -13.07 13.26 -7.91
CA ILE A 428 -12.04 13.54 -6.91
C ILE A 428 -12.39 14.86 -6.20
N ILE A 429 -12.38 14.82 -4.86
CA ILE A 429 -12.67 15.98 -4.01
C ILE A 429 -11.42 16.42 -3.24
N GLY A 430 -11.39 17.68 -2.77
CA GLY A 430 -10.21 18.29 -2.18
C GLY A 430 -9.28 18.90 -3.25
N THR A 431 -7.98 18.92 -2.97
CA THR A 431 -6.96 19.37 -3.93
C THR A 431 -7.06 18.57 -5.23
N SER A 432 -7.15 19.27 -6.35
CA SER A 432 -7.31 18.65 -7.69
C SER A 432 -6.09 17.82 -8.10
N PRO A 433 -6.26 16.78 -8.94
CA PRO A 433 -5.14 16.04 -9.54
C PRO A 433 -4.15 16.95 -10.26
N GLU A 434 -4.65 17.95 -11.02
CA GLU A 434 -3.79 18.93 -11.68
C GLU A 434 -2.94 19.72 -10.66
N SER A 435 -3.52 20.15 -9.53
CA SER A 435 -2.78 20.84 -8.46
C SER A 435 -1.73 19.96 -7.81
N ILE A 436 -2.00 18.64 -7.69
CA ILE A 436 -1.04 17.66 -7.18
C ILE A 436 0.12 17.51 -8.16
N ASP A 437 -0.18 17.33 -9.45
CA ASP A 437 0.83 17.23 -10.51
C ASP A 437 1.69 18.50 -10.61
N ILE A 438 1.08 19.69 -10.52
CA ILE A 438 1.82 20.97 -10.48
C ILE A 438 2.89 20.99 -9.38
N ALA A 439 2.62 20.40 -8.21
CA ALA A 439 3.54 20.38 -7.09
C ALA A 439 4.61 19.29 -7.20
N GLU A 440 4.29 18.15 -7.84
CA GLU A 440 5.25 17.08 -8.12
C GLU A 440 6.15 17.42 -9.33
N ASP A 441 5.62 18.11 -10.35
CA ASP A 441 6.35 18.61 -11.51
C ASP A 441 7.20 19.82 -11.14
N ARG A 442 8.51 19.67 -11.29
CA ARG A 442 9.47 20.69 -10.83
C ARG A 442 9.50 21.94 -11.70
N GLU A 443 9.25 21.86 -13.01
CA GLU A 443 9.22 23.05 -13.86
C GLU A 443 7.98 23.89 -13.57
N ARG A 444 6.82 23.24 -13.43
CA ARG A 444 5.56 23.88 -13.05
C ARG A 444 5.67 24.47 -11.65
N PHE A 445 6.23 23.72 -10.70
CA PHE A 445 6.42 24.19 -9.33
C PHE A 445 7.41 25.36 -9.24
N GLN A 446 8.56 25.28 -9.92
CA GLN A 446 9.54 26.37 -9.95
C GLN A 446 8.95 27.66 -10.52
N LYS A 447 8.09 27.56 -11.54
CA LYS A 447 7.38 28.71 -12.09
C LYS A 447 6.51 29.40 -11.04
N ILE A 448 5.77 28.62 -10.24
CA ILE A 448 4.96 29.16 -9.14
C ILE A 448 5.82 29.87 -8.11
N LEU A 449 6.94 29.26 -7.69
CA LEU A 449 7.85 29.89 -6.73
C LEU A 449 8.43 31.21 -7.26
N ASN A 450 8.78 31.26 -8.55
CA ASN A 450 9.27 32.49 -9.19
C ASN A 450 8.18 33.57 -9.26
N ASP A 451 6.95 33.19 -9.61
CA ASP A 451 5.81 34.11 -9.68
C ASP A 451 5.46 34.68 -8.28
N LEU A 452 5.65 33.87 -7.23
CA LEU A 452 5.51 34.28 -5.83
C LEU A 452 6.75 34.97 -5.24
N ASN A 453 7.84 35.10 -6.02
CA ASN A 453 9.13 35.64 -5.58
C ASN A 453 9.69 34.93 -4.32
N LEU A 454 9.54 33.60 -4.27
CA LEU A 454 10.07 32.72 -3.22
C LEU A 454 11.42 32.14 -3.63
N LEU A 455 12.30 31.92 -2.67
CA LEU A 455 13.61 31.34 -2.94
C LEU A 455 13.51 29.82 -3.04
N GLN A 456 14.23 29.27 -4.01
CA GLN A 456 14.46 27.84 -4.17
C GLN A 456 15.98 27.61 -4.29
N PRO A 457 16.53 26.46 -3.83
CA PRO A 457 17.91 26.14 -4.13
C PRO A 457 18.14 26.15 -5.65
N PRO A 458 19.26 26.71 -6.16
CA PRO A 458 19.57 26.65 -7.58
C PRO A 458 19.53 25.22 -8.09
N ASN A 459 18.77 24.96 -9.15
CA ASN A 459 18.53 23.61 -9.65
C ASN A 459 18.44 23.53 -11.18
N ARG A 460 18.60 22.30 -11.70
CA ARG A 460 18.49 21.93 -13.12
C ARG A 460 18.01 20.48 -13.28
N THR A 461 17.51 20.19 -14.47
CA THR A 461 17.04 18.87 -14.86
C THR A 461 17.93 18.29 -15.96
N ALA A 462 18.41 17.06 -15.79
CA ALA A 462 19.28 16.38 -16.73
C ALA A 462 18.71 15.02 -17.13
N THR A 463 18.77 14.69 -18.43
CA THR A 463 18.35 13.38 -18.98
C THR A 463 19.54 12.52 -19.41
N SER A 464 20.76 13.05 -19.36
CA SER A 464 21.98 12.32 -19.70
C SER A 464 23.13 12.71 -18.79
N SER A 465 24.10 11.80 -18.63
CA SER A 465 25.30 12.05 -17.83
C SER A 465 26.07 13.28 -18.31
N ASP A 466 26.25 13.43 -19.63
CA ASP A 466 26.99 14.57 -20.20
C ASP A 466 26.28 15.90 -19.92
N GLN A 467 24.96 15.93 -20.08
CA GLN A 467 24.15 17.10 -19.74
C GLN A 467 24.22 17.41 -18.25
N ALA A 468 24.15 16.38 -17.39
CA ALA A 468 24.22 16.55 -15.94
C ALA A 468 25.53 17.21 -15.49
N VAL A 469 26.67 16.81 -16.08
CA VAL A 469 27.98 17.40 -15.77
C VAL A 469 28.06 18.88 -16.15
N VAL A 470 27.48 19.27 -17.30
CA VAL A 470 27.44 20.68 -17.73
C VAL A 470 26.59 21.50 -16.76
N LEU A 471 25.38 21.02 -16.46
CA LEU A 471 24.43 21.70 -15.58
C LEU A 471 24.94 21.77 -14.12
N ALA A 472 25.65 20.74 -13.66
CA ALA A 472 26.28 20.72 -12.35
C ALA A 472 27.34 21.82 -12.19
N LYS A 473 28.07 22.19 -13.26
CA LYS A 473 29.03 23.30 -13.23
C LYS A 473 28.35 24.67 -13.12
N GLU A 474 27.13 24.80 -13.64
CA GLU A 474 26.32 26.02 -13.47
C GLU A 474 25.82 26.17 -12.03
N ILE A 475 25.38 25.08 -11.41
CA ILE A 475 24.81 25.08 -10.05
C ILE A 475 25.90 25.15 -8.97
N GLY A 476 26.95 24.33 -9.12
CA GLY A 476 28.05 24.17 -8.17
C GLY A 476 27.86 23.04 -7.14
N TYR A 477 28.95 22.32 -6.84
CA TYR A 477 29.01 21.21 -5.88
C TYR A 477 29.22 21.65 -4.42
N PRO A 478 28.71 20.92 -3.42
CA PRO A 478 27.92 19.68 -3.51
C PRO A 478 26.50 19.87 -4.09
N LEU A 479 25.97 18.79 -4.67
CA LEU A 479 24.63 18.70 -5.24
C LEU A 479 23.84 17.57 -4.57
N VAL A 480 22.54 17.76 -4.43
CA VAL A 480 21.59 16.68 -4.19
C VAL A 480 21.09 16.21 -5.54
N VAL A 481 21.30 14.93 -5.84
CA VAL A 481 20.77 14.30 -7.06
C VAL A 481 19.59 13.41 -6.70
N ARG A 482 18.51 13.53 -7.46
CA ARG A 482 17.27 12.79 -7.19
C ARG A 482 16.53 12.40 -8.47
N PRO A 483 15.96 11.18 -8.55
CA PRO A 483 15.02 10.83 -9.61
C PRO A 483 13.72 11.63 -9.47
N SER A 484 12.98 11.79 -10.56
CA SER A 484 11.62 12.37 -10.54
C SER A 484 10.58 11.33 -10.06
N TYR A 485 9.43 11.77 -9.55
CA TYR A 485 8.27 10.93 -9.12
C TYR A 485 8.57 9.86 -8.04
N VAL A 486 9.54 10.12 -7.15
CA VAL A 486 9.89 9.23 -6.03
C VAL A 486 9.60 9.89 -4.67
N LEU A 487 9.33 9.07 -3.66
CA LEU A 487 9.17 9.48 -2.27
C LEU A 487 10.20 8.87 -1.35
N GLY A 488 10.40 9.53 -0.20
CA GLY A 488 11.14 8.95 0.91
C GLY A 488 12.61 8.73 0.57
N GLY A 489 13.20 9.66 -0.19
CA GLY A 489 14.62 9.64 -0.54
C GLY A 489 15.04 8.54 -1.52
N ARG A 490 14.12 7.82 -2.18
CA ARG A 490 14.50 6.66 -3.00
C ARG A 490 15.41 7.08 -4.16
N GLY A 491 16.63 6.56 -4.15
CA GLY A 491 17.65 6.89 -5.13
C GLY A 491 18.23 8.29 -4.98
N MET A 492 18.05 8.98 -3.85
CA MET A 492 18.69 10.29 -3.63
C MET A 492 20.13 10.12 -3.12
N GLU A 493 21.07 10.90 -3.66
CA GLU A 493 22.47 10.92 -3.22
C GLU A 493 22.99 12.37 -3.13
N ILE A 494 23.90 12.64 -2.20
CA ILE A 494 24.65 13.90 -2.17
C ILE A 494 25.97 13.66 -2.89
N VAL A 495 26.17 14.34 -4.03
CA VAL A 495 27.39 14.22 -4.83
C VAL A 495 28.27 15.46 -4.63
N TYR A 496 29.54 15.22 -4.32
CA TYR A 496 30.51 16.27 -3.99
C TYR A 496 31.41 16.65 -5.18
N ASP A 497 31.43 15.84 -6.24
CA ASP A 497 32.27 16.04 -7.42
C ASP A 497 31.68 15.39 -8.68
N GLU A 498 32.31 15.69 -9.81
CA GLU A 498 31.92 15.20 -11.14
C GLU A 498 32.00 13.67 -11.25
N ALA A 499 32.98 13.04 -10.61
CA ALA A 499 33.16 11.59 -10.70
C ALA A 499 32.00 10.84 -10.03
N ASN A 500 31.56 11.31 -8.85
CA ASN A 500 30.40 10.76 -8.16
C ASN A 500 29.09 11.01 -8.92
N LEU A 501 28.94 12.19 -9.55
CA LEU A 501 27.78 12.50 -10.39
C LEU A 501 27.67 11.55 -11.58
N VAL A 502 28.76 11.30 -12.32
CA VAL A 502 28.77 10.37 -13.46
C VAL A 502 28.42 8.95 -13.03
N ARG A 503 28.99 8.49 -11.90
CA ARG A 503 28.68 7.17 -11.33
C ARG A 503 27.19 7.06 -10.99
N TYR A 504 26.64 8.07 -10.34
CA TYR A 504 25.23 8.11 -9.98
C TYR A 504 24.35 8.08 -11.24
N MET A 505 24.62 8.92 -12.24
CA MET A 505 23.81 9.00 -13.48
C MET A 505 23.79 7.66 -14.23
N GLN A 506 24.91 6.93 -14.26
CA GLN A 506 24.97 5.61 -14.87
C GLN A 506 24.07 4.60 -14.14
N ALA A 507 24.03 4.62 -12.81
CA ALA A 507 23.18 3.74 -12.02
C ALA A 507 21.71 4.17 -12.00
N ALA A 508 21.43 5.47 -12.05
CA ALA A 508 20.09 6.03 -11.92
C ALA A 508 19.27 5.92 -13.21
N ILE A 509 19.90 6.03 -14.39
CA ILE A 509 19.22 5.87 -15.68
C ILE A 509 18.61 4.45 -15.81
N ASP A 510 19.26 3.43 -15.26
CA ASP A 510 18.73 2.06 -15.24
C ASP A 510 17.47 1.92 -14.36
N VAL A 511 17.24 2.86 -13.43
CA VAL A 511 16.13 2.83 -12.44
C VAL A 511 14.99 3.78 -12.79
N SER A 512 15.25 4.85 -13.56
CA SER A 512 14.30 5.97 -13.71
C SER A 512 13.30 5.86 -14.87
N ASN A 513 13.25 4.76 -15.64
CA ASN A 513 12.32 4.56 -16.77
C ASN A 513 12.22 5.82 -17.66
N ASP A 514 13.35 6.32 -18.16
CA ASP A 514 13.47 7.54 -18.97
C ASP A 514 13.08 8.87 -18.28
N SER A 515 12.76 8.85 -16.97
CA SER A 515 12.48 10.06 -16.21
C SER A 515 13.77 10.85 -15.94
N PRO A 516 13.73 12.20 -16.04
CA PRO A 516 14.88 13.04 -15.80
C PRO A 516 15.35 13.01 -14.35
N VAL A 517 16.66 13.24 -14.16
CA VAL A 517 17.32 13.41 -12.86
C VAL A 517 17.44 14.90 -12.53
N LEU A 518 17.05 15.24 -11.31
CA LEU A 518 17.14 16.60 -10.79
C LEU A 518 18.48 16.80 -10.07
N LEU A 519 19.08 17.95 -10.32
CA LEU A 519 20.32 18.43 -9.69
C LEU A 519 19.96 19.67 -8.87
N ASP A 520 19.99 19.56 -7.56
CA ASP A 520 19.72 20.67 -6.64
C ASP A 520 21.00 21.07 -5.90
N ARG A 521 21.23 22.38 -5.73
CA ARG A 521 22.31 22.88 -4.88
C ARG A 521 22.12 22.39 -3.45
N PHE A 522 23.10 21.65 -2.92
CA PHE A 522 23.05 21.26 -1.51
C PHE A 522 23.28 22.49 -0.62
N LEU A 523 22.35 22.74 0.30
CA LEU A 523 22.39 23.85 1.24
C LEU A 523 23.12 23.43 2.52
N ASP A 524 24.44 23.61 2.52
CA ASP A 524 25.29 23.29 3.68
C ASP A 524 24.95 24.16 4.91
N ASP A 525 25.05 23.61 6.12
CA ASP A 525 24.72 24.26 7.40
C ASP A 525 23.32 24.92 7.46
N ALA A 526 22.31 24.33 6.80
CA ALA A 526 20.94 24.83 6.84
C ALA A 526 20.05 24.02 7.80
N VAL A 527 19.16 24.71 8.51
CA VAL A 527 18.14 24.08 9.37
C VAL A 527 16.94 23.69 8.51
N GLU A 528 16.49 22.44 8.60
CA GLU A 528 15.29 21.97 7.88
C GLU A 528 14.04 22.17 8.74
N LEU A 529 12.95 22.56 8.09
CA LEU A 529 11.64 22.78 8.70
C LEU A 529 10.56 22.07 7.91
N ASP A 530 9.64 21.41 8.61
CA ASP A 530 8.37 20.94 8.05
C ASP A 530 7.22 21.82 8.54
N VAL A 531 6.28 22.13 7.66
CA VAL A 531 5.07 22.86 8.01
C VAL A 531 3.86 22.14 7.44
N ASP A 532 2.99 21.67 8.33
CA ASP A 532 1.67 21.15 7.96
C ASP A 532 0.63 22.26 8.07
N ALA A 533 -0.24 22.37 7.07
CA ALA A 533 -1.30 23.38 7.02
C ALA A 533 -2.58 22.81 6.40
N ILE A 534 -3.71 23.48 6.67
CA ILE A 534 -5.01 23.18 6.08
C ILE A 534 -5.48 24.41 5.31
N CYS A 535 -5.97 24.20 4.09
CA CYS A 535 -6.64 25.22 3.29
C CYS A 535 -8.07 24.78 2.96
N ASP A 536 -9.05 25.68 3.04
CA ASP A 536 -10.44 25.42 2.59
C ASP A 536 -10.78 26.12 1.25
N GLY A 537 -9.75 26.58 0.54
CA GLY A 537 -9.83 27.37 -0.69
C GLY A 537 -10.00 28.88 -0.47
N GLU A 538 -10.24 29.34 0.76
CA GLU A 538 -10.37 30.76 1.10
C GLU A 538 -9.38 31.18 2.19
N GLN A 539 -9.23 30.33 3.20
CA GLN A 539 -8.36 30.55 4.35
C GLN A 539 -7.37 29.39 4.49
N VAL A 540 -6.15 29.73 4.87
CA VAL A 540 -5.09 28.79 5.27
C VAL A 540 -4.87 28.91 6.77
N VAL A 541 -4.80 27.78 7.45
CA VAL A 541 -4.43 27.71 8.87
C VAL A 541 -3.27 26.76 9.02
N ILE A 542 -2.21 27.25 9.65
CA ILE A 542 -1.03 26.46 9.99
C ILE A 542 -1.41 25.46 11.08
N GLY A 543 -1.17 24.19 10.82
CA GLY A 543 -1.31 23.11 11.79
C GLY A 543 -0.13 23.08 12.74
N GLY A 544 1.10 23.18 12.22
CA GLY A 544 2.30 23.27 13.04
C GLY A 544 3.56 23.48 12.21
N ILE A 545 4.50 24.23 12.78
CA ILE A 545 5.86 24.42 12.25
C ILE A 545 6.79 23.53 13.09
N MET A 546 7.52 22.64 12.43
CA MET A 546 8.41 21.67 13.05
C MET A 546 9.84 21.95 12.64
N GLU A 547 10.73 22.12 13.62
CA GLU A 547 12.16 22.30 13.38
C GLU A 547 12.91 20.99 13.55
N HIS A 548 13.65 20.57 12.52
CA HIS A 548 14.48 19.37 12.60
C HIS A 548 15.70 19.61 13.51
N ILE A 549 16.10 18.56 14.22
CA ILE A 549 17.34 18.59 15.02
C ILE A 549 18.54 18.44 14.10
N GLU A 550 18.44 17.54 13.13
CA GLU A 550 19.40 17.35 12.06
C GLU A 550 19.32 18.48 11.02
N GLN A 551 20.45 18.76 10.38
CA GLN A 551 20.53 19.74 9.29
C GLN A 551 19.93 19.20 7.99
N ALA A 552 19.59 20.12 7.08
CA ALA A 552 19.14 19.78 5.74
C ALA A 552 20.15 18.85 5.03
N GLY A 553 19.64 17.77 4.45
CA GLY A 553 20.45 16.69 3.87
C GLY A 553 20.28 15.33 4.54
N ILE A 554 19.78 15.32 5.79
CA ILE A 554 19.19 14.13 6.39
C ILE A 554 17.69 14.20 6.12
N HIS A 555 17.14 13.15 5.51
CA HIS A 555 15.77 13.16 5.02
C HIS A 555 14.77 13.35 6.19
N SER A 556 13.75 14.20 6.01
CA SER A 556 12.74 14.55 7.03
C SER A 556 12.11 13.36 7.76
N GLY A 557 11.97 12.22 7.09
CA GLY A 557 11.45 10.98 7.68
C GLY A 557 12.38 10.30 8.69
N ASP A 558 13.67 10.63 8.70
CA ASP A 558 14.69 10.08 9.60
C ASP A 558 15.17 11.12 10.63
N SER A 559 14.87 12.41 10.42
CA SER A 559 15.20 13.50 11.34
C SER A 559 14.30 13.48 12.58
N ALA A 560 14.88 13.73 13.75
CA ALA A 560 14.10 14.16 14.90
C ALA A 560 13.61 15.60 14.65
N CYS A 561 12.43 15.96 15.19
CA CYS A 561 11.94 17.33 15.10
C CYS A 561 11.29 17.82 16.39
N SER A 562 11.21 19.14 16.52
CA SER A 562 10.59 19.86 17.64
C SER A 562 9.39 20.66 17.15
N LEU A 563 8.29 20.57 17.90
CA LEU A 563 7.14 21.45 17.79
C LEU A 563 6.87 22.02 19.20
N PRO A 564 6.98 23.34 19.42
CA PRO A 564 7.34 24.38 18.44
C PRO A 564 8.83 24.36 18.06
N PRO A 565 9.26 25.16 17.05
CA PRO A 565 10.66 25.37 16.74
C PRO A 565 11.44 25.87 17.97
N TYR A 566 12.66 25.35 18.16
CA TYR A 566 13.47 25.59 19.35
C TYR A 566 14.60 26.62 19.14
N SER A 567 15.03 26.87 17.90
CA SER A 567 16.10 27.82 17.60
C SER A 567 15.74 28.86 16.52
N ILE A 568 14.77 28.56 15.65
CA ILE A 568 14.34 29.50 14.60
C ILE A 568 13.60 30.71 15.19
N SER A 569 14.02 31.92 14.81
CA SER A 569 13.43 33.16 15.30
C SER A 569 11.97 33.31 14.89
N LYS A 570 11.19 34.03 15.70
CA LYS A 570 9.77 34.26 15.43
C LYS A 570 9.56 35.00 14.10
N GLU A 571 10.45 35.93 13.77
CA GLU A 571 10.40 36.68 12.51
C GLU A 571 10.55 35.77 11.28
N VAL A 572 11.42 34.76 11.35
CA VAL A 572 11.58 33.76 10.28
C VAL A 572 10.35 32.86 10.21
N GLN A 573 9.83 32.40 11.37
CA GLN A 573 8.59 31.60 11.41
C GLN A 573 7.41 32.37 10.79
N ASP A 574 7.24 33.66 11.11
CA ASP A 574 6.15 34.48 10.57
C ASP A 574 6.26 34.66 9.04
N ARG A 575 7.49 34.79 8.51
CA ARG A 575 7.71 34.78 7.06
C ARG A 575 7.33 33.43 6.44
N ILE A 576 7.67 32.31 7.09
CA ILE A 576 7.29 30.97 6.64
C ILE A 576 5.76 30.84 6.57
N ARG A 577 5.04 31.30 7.59
CA ARG A 577 3.56 31.29 7.59
C ARG A 577 2.97 31.97 6.36
N VAL A 578 3.53 33.13 5.98
CA VAL A 578 3.13 33.86 4.77
C VAL A 578 3.44 33.04 3.52
N GLN A 579 4.65 32.51 3.39
CA GLN A 579 5.04 31.70 2.23
C GLN A 579 4.16 30.45 2.06
N VAL A 580 3.85 29.75 3.15
CA VAL A 580 2.95 28.59 3.14
C VAL A 580 1.55 29.00 2.67
N THR A 581 1.04 30.12 3.18
CA THR A 581 -0.27 30.66 2.77
C THR A 581 -0.30 31.00 1.29
N ASP A 582 0.72 31.71 0.80
CA ASP A 582 0.82 32.11 -0.61
C ASP A 582 0.91 30.89 -1.54
N MET A 583 1.71 29.89 -1.17
CA MET A 583 1.82 28.63 -1.92
C MET A 583 0.50 27.85 -1.92
N ALA A 584 -0.18 27.75 -0.77
CA ALA A 584 -1.47 27.06 -0.67
C ALA A 584 -2.51 27.65 -1.64
N MET A 585 -2.60 28.99 -1.65
CA MET A 585 -3.55 29.72 -2.48
C MET A 585 -3.17 29.64 -3.97
N ALA A 586 -1.87 29.71 -4.30
CA ALA A 586 -1.40 29.61 -5.68
C ALA A 586 -1.61 28.20 -6.27
N LEU A 587 -1.46 27.16 -5.45
CA LEU A 587 -1.69 25.77 -5.86
C LEU A 587 -3.18 25.38 -5.84
N GLY A 588 -4.06 26.21 -5.28
CA GLY A 588 -5.48 25.88 -5.13
C GLY A 588 -5.72 24.71 -4.17
N VAL A 589 -4.94 24.62 -3.10
CA VAL A 589 -5.06 23.55 -2.10
C VAL A 589 -6.44 23.57 -1.44
N VAL A 590 -7.07 22.40 -1.33
CA VAL A 590 -8.27 22.18 -0.51
C VAL A 590 -8.08 20.91 0.30
N GLY A 591 -7.95 21.03 1.62
CA GLY A 591 -7.55 19.96 2.52
C GLY A 591 -6.16 20.21 3.10
N LEU A 592 -5.40 19.13 3.30
CA LEU A 592 -4.04 19.18 3.87
C LEU A 592 -3.00 19.57 2.82
N MET A 593 -2.00 20.31 3.27
CA MET A 593 -0.70 20.41 2.60
C MET A 593 0.43 20.31 3.60
N ASN A 594 1.59 19.91 3.10
CA ASN A 594 2.86 19.98 3.78
C ASN A 594 3.86 20.74 2.94
N THR A 595 4.76 21.43 3.61
CA THR A 595 5.81 22.27 3.00
C THR A 595 7.10 22.08 3.74
N GLN A 596 8.18 21.85 2.99
CA GLN A 596 9.53 21.71 3.54
C GLN A 596 10.39 22.90 3.16
N PHE A 597 11.12 23.41 4.14
CA PHE A 597 12.01 24.55 3.99
C PHE A 597 13.41 24.22 4.49
N ALA A 598 14.41 24.88 3.92
CA ALA A 598 15.74 25.01 4.49
C ALA A 598 16.01 26.47 4.84
N VAL A 599 16.42 26.74 6.08
CA VAL A 599 16.76 28.07 6.57
C VAL A 599 18.28 28.18 6.72
N LYS A 600 18.88 29.14 6.01
CA LYS A 600 20.31 29.42 6.09
C LYS A 600 20.54 30.90 6.38
N GLY A 601 20.94 31.21 7.62
CA GLY A 601 20.92 32.59 8.10
C GLY A 601 19.47 33.11 8.14
N ASP A 602 19.19 34.19 7.40
CA ASP A 602 17.85 34.77 7.27
C ASP A 602 17.13 34.37 5.95
N ASP A 603 17.79 33.59 5.09
CA ASP A 603 17.23 33.14 3.83
C ASP A 603 16.42 31.85 4.03
N ILE A 604 15.21 31.83 3.46
CA ILE A 604 14.24 30.73 3.55
C ILE A 604 14.11 30.14 2.15
N TYR A 605 14.59 28.91 1.96
CA TYR A 605 14.52 28.18 0.71
C TYR A 605 13.42 27.13 0.75
N VAL A 606 12.54 27.12 -0.24
CA VAL A 606 11.52 26.08 -0.40
C VAL A 606 12.16 24.84 -1.02
N LEU A 607 12.03 23.69 -0.35
CA LEU A 607 12.54 22.40 -0.84
C LEU A 607 11.47 21.67 -1.65
N GLU A 608 10.27 21.53 -1.08
CA GLU A 608 9.12 20.91 -1.73
C GLU A 608 7.79 21.31 -1.07
N VAL A 609 6.72 21.14 -1.84
CA VAL A 609 5.33 21.21 -1.36
C VAL A 609 4.66 19.88 -1.68
N ASN A 610 3.98 19.32 -0.70
CA ASN A 610 3.20 18.10 -0.81
C ASN A 610 1.73 18.48 -0.58
N PRO A 611 0.90 18.70 -1.61
CA PRO A 611 -0.48 19.17 -1.45
C PRO A 611 -1.44 18.01 -1.10
N ARG A 612 -1.04 17.27 -0.06
CA ARG A 612 -1.66 16.05 0.48
C ARG A 612 -1.35 15.89 1.96
N ALA A 613 -1.88 14.85 2.59
CA ALA A 613 -1.45 14.48 3.93
C ALA A 613 0.05 14.10 3.95
N SER A 614 0.75 14.55 4.99
CA SER A 614 2.13 14.18 5.29
C SER A 614 2.18 13.18 6.45
N ARG A 615 3.35 12.57 6.64
CA ARG A 615 3.58 11.66 7.76
C ARG A 615 3.60 12.36 9.12
N THR A 616 3.76 13.69 9.15
CA THR A 616 3.83 14.48 10.38
C THR A 616 2.45 14.87 10.91
N VAL A 617 1.39 14.77 10.10
CA VAL A 617 0.01 15.12 10.49
C VAL A 617 -0.45 14.45 11.80
N PRO A 618 -0.23 13.14 12.05
CA PRO A 618 -0.60 12.53 13.33
C PRO A 618 0.19 13.11 14.51
N PHE A 619 1.48 13.37 14.33
CA PHE A 619 2.34 13.98 15.35
C PHE A 619 1.86 15.38 15.70
N VAL A 620 1.66 16.25 14.70
CA VAL A 620 1.14 17.60 14.88
C VAL A 620 -0.22 17.57 15.57
N SER A 621 -1.14 16.72 15.07
CA SER A 621 -2.49 16.61 15.64
C SER A 621 -2.49 16.22 17.12
N LYS A 622 -1.57 15.35 17.53
CA LYS A 622 -1.41 14.95 18.93
C LYS A 622 -0.75 16.04 19.78
N ALA A 623 0.20 16.77 19.23
CA ALA A 623 0.89 17.84 19.93
C ALA A 623 -0.04 19.03 20.24
N ILE A 624 -0.82 19.48 19.26
CA ILE A 624 -1.72 20.63 19.43
C ILE A 624 -3.09 20.25 19.98
N GLY A 625 -3.43 18.96 20.02
CA GLY A 625 -4.74 18.48 20.49
C GLY A 625 -5.90 18.68 19.51
N HIS A 626 -5.61 19.02 18.24
CA HIS A 626 -6.61 19.21 17.18
C HIS A 626 -6.43 18.17 16.07
N PRO A 627 -7.48 17.46 15.63
CA PRO A 627 -7.37 16.39 14.65
C PRO A 627 -7.34 16.94 13.21
N LEU A 628 -6.15 17.33 12.73
CA LEU A 628 -5.98 18.00 11.43
C LEU A 628 -6.59 17.20 10.26
N ALA A 629 -6.42 15.88 10.24
CA ALA A 629 -7.01 15.03 9.20
C ALA A 629 -8.55 15.05 9.17
N LYS A 630 -9.22 15.20 10.33
CA LYS A 630 -10.69 15.36 10.37
C LYS A 630 -11.09 16.72 9.82
N ILE A 631 -10.37 17.77 10.23
CA ILE A 631 -10.68 19.15 9.84
C ILE A 631 -10.52 19.32 8.32
N ALA A 632 -9.43 18.81 7.77
CA ALA A 632 -9.19 18.85 6.33
C ALA A 632 -10.15 17.95 5.55
N ALA A 633 -10.59 16.80 6.07
CA ALA A 633 -11.57 15.96 5.40
C ALA A 633 -12.90 16.70 5.19
N ARG A 634 -13.30 17.49 6.19
CA ARG A 634 -14.46 18.38 6.13
C ARG A 634 -14.29 19.52 5.11
N CYS A 635 -13.09 20.10 5.02
CA CYS A 635 -12.77 21.07 3.96
C CYS A 635 -12.94 20.46 2.56
N MET A 636 -12.52 19.22 2.35
CA MET A 636 -12.63 18.53 1.06
C MET A 636 -14.08 18.29 0.62
N VAL A 637 -15.03 18.20 1.56
CA VAL A 637 -16.49 18.12 1.26
C VAL A 637 -17.19 19.49 1.34
N GLY A 638 -16.44 20.58 1.46
CA GLY A 638 -16.92 21.95 1.38
C GLY A 638 -17.23 22.66 2.70
N GLN A 639 -16.99 22.04 3.86
CA GLN A 639 -17.14 22.72 5.16
C GLN A 639 -15.93 23.61 5.45
N LYS A 640 -16.15 24.91 5.62
CA LYS A 640 -15.07 25.89 5.76
C LYS A 640 -14.43 25.85 7.15
N LEU A 641 -13.18 26.29 7.27
CA LEU A 641 -12.42 26.35 8.52
C LEU A 641 -13.13 27.20 9.59
N VAL A 642 -13.83 28.25 9.16
CA VAL A 642 -14.68 29.09 10.02
C VAL A 642 -15.83 28.29 10.63
N GLU A 643 -16.50 27.45 9.84
CA GLU A 643 -17.63 26.60 10.31
C GLU A 643 -17.15 25.55 11.31
N GLN A 644 -15.90 25.12 11.16
CA GLN A 644 -15.25 24.13 12.01
C GLN A 644 -14.58 24.73 13.26
N ASN A 645 -14.61 26.06 13.43
CA ASN A 645 -13.92 26.79 14.51
C ASN A 645 -12.40 26.54 14.57
N PHE A 646 -11.76 26.29 13.43
CA PHE A 646 -10.31 26.14 13.32
C PHE A 646 -9.74 27.23 12.41
N THR A 647 -9.69 28.47 12.92
CA THR A 647 -9.35 29.67 12.13
C THR A 647 -7.99 30.27 12.46
N GLN A 648 -7.28 29.71 13.43
CA GLN A 648 -5.98 30.19 13.89
C GLN A 648 -5.08 29.02 14.27
N GLU A 649 -3.78 29.20 14.07
CA GLU A 649 -2.75 28.26 14.53
C GLU A 649 -2.76 28.15 16.05
N VAL A 650 -2.55 26.94 16.56
CA VAL A 650 -2.38 26.66 17.99
C VAL A 650 -0.89 26.57 18.27
N VAL A 651 -0.33 27.58 18.95
CA VAL A 651 1.11 27.75 19.24
C VAL A 651 1.45 27.29 20.66
#